data_AF-A0A925GYB3-F1
#
_entry.id   AF-A0A925GYB3-F1
#
_cell.length_a   1.000
_cell.length_b   1.000
_cell.length_c   1.000
_cell.angle_alpha   90.00
_cell.angle_beta   90.00
_cell.angle_gamma   90.00
#
_symmetry.space_group_name_H-M   'P 1'
#
loop_
_entity.id
_entity.type
_entity.pdbx_description
1 polymer ?
#
loop_
_entity_poly.entity_id
_entity_poly.type
_entity_poly.pdbx_seq_one_letter_code
_entity_poly.pdbx_strand_id
1 'polypeptide(L)'
;AQIAGDLMDEKIRYKTIAGTGFLGLGPWYYDNGAVEVTRADERNDRVDAVTRGFLGLTVACARCHDHKYDPIPTKDYYSLAGVFRNTQYQEYPLVPKSVVSKVAKIEEAIDTKNKLLGETQGNFTAQLARKLAFETASYLQGVFDVNGKPKKDIAQVVEERKLDYELLARWIRYMGRTTEKYKYKDQWQAMMKKGGSAEEAKKLSEALQADVVSVMLARAEIDEENRIISDKAVEGTKRKKRTNRPSDFVTNDDFCPGCGLQLKNLPEDQNFFFTEVFQRELNDSDDPNAMMGMGMRFGKPGVLMFRGWGLERRIGADALAQINAIKADIDAEKKKIDPYYPFAHGVKDLPDIRDLELSIRGNPEDLGPPVPRHFLSILSKEGDLKSFSKGSGRLELADEIVAQPIAMRVFVNRVWRGHFGTGIVDTPSNFGITGERPIHPELLEHLASTFVKNGMSTKKLHREILLSSVYQLSAADNATAFAKDSGNRLYWRFNKQRMDAEQLRDSVLLVSGTMDNAVGGPSTELSPANKRRTIYGKVSRYKLDEYLQLFDFPNPNISAERRFATTVPLQRLFLMNSDFMQVQAEELAKRIAAEPDNRARVRKMYQLVYGRVPTESETQLGLNYIKTEPMLEFEEGKKKADEKAAEKNKDKSKPETTDKPAATPPAATPPAATSEVQSASAAAGVAMKPEKDSSPAVTEAASVAADTKAKAGKSVDKEAKPADKEKDKEDMEKTPEMVEAEMMGKAMMGGLMGDKRGGGKGGPAPVKYEPTAWGRYAKVLLSSSEFVFIK
;
A
#
# COMPACT_ATOMS: atom_id res chain seq x y z
N ALA A 1 15.64 -12.21 19.73
CA ALA A 1 14.52 -12.72 18.91
C ALA A 1 14.12 -11.80 17.75
N GLN A 2 13.76 -10.52 17.97
CA GLN A 2 13.28 -9.67 16.85
C GLN A 2 14.33 -9.36 15.78
N ILE A 3 15.60 -9.19 16.18
CA ILE A 3 16.71 -8.90 15.27
C ILE A 3 17.35 -10.18 14.70
N ALA A 4 17.51 -11.21 15.53
CA ALA A 4 18.32 -12.41 15.22
C ALA A 4 17.66 -13.75 15.60
N GLY A 5 16.32 -13.84 15.60
CA GLY A 5 15.56 -15.00 16.08
C GLY A 5 15.82 -16.30 15.31
N ASP A 6 16.29 -16.21 14.07
CA ASP A 6 16.76 -17.29 13.20
C ASP A 6 18.17 -17.77 13.55
N LEU A 7 19.00 -16.94 14.18
CA LEU A 7 20.38 -17.26 14.59
C LEU A 7 20.45 -17.86 16.01
N MET A 8 19.36 -17.82 16.78
CA MET A 8 19.26 -18.40 18.12
C MET A 8 19.31 -19.95 18.09
N ASP A 9 19.55 -20.58 19.26
CA ASP A 9 19.61 -22.05 19.44
C ASP A 9 18.47 -22.75 18.69
N GLU A 10 18.83 -23.73 17.86
CA GLU A 10 17.92 -24.53 17.03
C GLU A 10 16.77 -25.14 17.85
N LYS A 11 17.04 -25.53 19.11
CA LYS A 11 16.04 -26.10 20.04
C LYS A 11 14.91 -25.14 20.40
N ILE A 12 15.11 -23.82 20.28
CA ILE A 12 14.09 -22.80 20.53
C ILE A 12 13.71 -22.00 19.28
N ARG A 13 14.38 -22.25 18.15
CA ARG A 13 14.25 -21.45 16.91
C ARG A 13 12.82 -21.40 16.38
N TYR A 14 12.04 -22.46 16.56
CA TYR A 14 10.62 -22.51 16.19
C TYR A 14 9.74 -21.50 16.96
N LYS A 15 10.19 -21.02 18.14
CA LYS A 15 9.52 -19.96 18.92
C LYS A 15 10.04 -18.55 18.58
N THR A 16 11.26 -18.43 18.07
CA THR A 16 11.94 -17.15 17.88
C THR A 16 11.92 -16.64 16.44
N ILE A 17 11.75 -17.53 15.45
CA ILE A 17 11.67 -17.18 14.01
C ILE A 17 10.63 -16.10 13.73
N ALA A 18 9.43 -16.19 14.31
CA ALA A 18 8.36 -15.21 14.10
C ALA A 18 8.76 -13.78 14.53
N GLY A 19 9.72 -13.65 15.47
CA GLY A 19 10.28 -12.36 15.85
C GLY A 19 11.03 -11.66 14.71
N THR A 20 11.70 -12.42 13.81
CA THR A 20 12.45 -11.87 12.68
C THR A 20 11.57 -11.16 11.65
N GLY A 21 10.24 -11.34 11.72
CA GLY A 21 9.27 -10.53 10.99
C GLY A 21 9.39 -9.03 11.29
N PHE A 22 9.98 -8.63 12.43
CA PHE A 22 10.31 -7.23 12.71
C PHE A 22 11.23 -6.60 11.64
N LEU A 23 12.17 -7.37 11.07
CA LEU A 23 13.01 -6.95 9.95
C LEU A 23 12.46 -7.42 8.59
N GLY A 24 11.76 -8.56 8.55
CA GLY A 24 11.23 -9.16 7.32
C GLY A 24 9.96 -8.50 6.77
N LEU A 25 9.15 -7.84 7.60
CA LEU A 25 7.88 -7.19 7.23
C LEU A 25 7.99 -5.67 6.99
N GLY A 26 9.20 -5.11 7.04
CA GLY A 26 9.45 -3.71 6.66
C GLY A 26 9.11 -3.41 5.19
N PRO A 27 9.10 -2.14 4.77
CA PRO A 27 8.89 -1.78 3.38
C PRO A 27 9.91 -2.49 2.48
N TRP A 28 9.44 -2.94 1.31
CA TRP A 28 10.24 -3.63 0.31
C TRP A 28 10.27 -2.75 -0.92
N TYR A 29 11.47 -2.36 -1.32
CA TYR A 29 11.63 -1.45 -2.44
C TYR A 29 12.03 -2.30 -3.64
N TYR A 30 11.21 -2.29 -4.68
CA TYR A 30 11.52 -3.02 -5.91
C TYR A 30 12.61 -2.24 -6.66
N ASP A 31 13.72 -2.92 -6.96
CA ASP A 31 14.97 -2.35 -7.50
C ASP A 31 14.86 -1.87 -8.96
N ASN A 32 13.88 -1.02 -9.25
CA ASN A 32 13.47 -0.58 -10.58
C ASN A 32 14.39 0.53 -11.14
N GLY A 33 15.70 0.26 -11.21
CA GLY A 33 16.69 1.10 -11.91
C GLY A 33 17.73 1.79 -11.04
N ALA A 34 17.57 1.83 -9.72
CA ALA A 34 18.51 2.45 -8.77
C ALA A 34 18.79 1.54 -7.57
N VAL A 35 19.40 0.37 -7.82
CA VAL A 35 19.59 -0.71 -6.84
C VAL A 35 20.29 -0.23 -5.56
N GLU A 36 21.37 0.54 -5.67
CA GLU A 36 22.15 0.93 -4.48
C GLU A 36 21.45 1.96 -3.61
N VAL A 37 20.72 2.92 -4.19
CA VAL A 37 19.81 3.83 -3.47
C VAL A 37 18.73 3.04 -2.74
N THR A 38 18.05 2.15 -3.48
CA THR A 38 17.00 1.25 -2.99
C THR A 38 17.47 0.44 -1.78
N ARG A 39 18.66 -0.16 -1.89
CA ARG A 39 19.28 -0.96 -0.82
C ARG A 39 19.81 -0.10 0.33
N ALA A 40 20.19 1.16 0.10
CA ALA A 40 20.58 2.09 1.15
C ALA A 40 19.38 2.52 2.01
N ASP A 41 18.22 2.73 1.40
CA ASP A 41 16.98 3.07 2.09
C ASP A 41 16.43 1.88 2.89
N GLU A 42 16.47 0.66 2.35
CA GLU A 42 16.16 -0.58 3.10
C GLU A 42 17.06 -0.77 4.33
N ARG A 43 18.34 -0.38 4.26
CA ARG A 43 19.26 -0.38 5.41
C ARG A 43 18.91 0.71 6.41
N ASN A 44 18.64 1.92 5.94
CA ASN A 44 18.25 3.07 6.76
C ASN A 44 17.01 2.76 7.62
N ASP A 45 15.96 2.20 7.02
CA ASP A 45 14.72 1.86 7.72
C ASP A 45 14.92 0.78 8.79
N ARG A 46 15.80 -0.20 8.54
CA ARG A 46 16.19 -1.21 9.54
C ARG A 46 16.98 -0.59 10.70
N VAL A 47 17.90 0.34 10.42
CA VAL A 47 18.61 1.11 11.46
C VAL A 47 17.62 1.92 12.28
N ASP A 48 16.75 2.73 11.64
CA ASP A 48 15.77 3.58 12.32
C ASP A 48 14.83 2.78 13.21
N ALA A 49 14.21 1.73 12.66
CA ALA A 49 13.27 0.88 13.39
C ALA A 49 13.91 0.20 14.60
N VAL A 50 15.15 -0.29 14.47
CA VAL A 50 15.89 -0.92 15.57
C VAL A 50 16.29 0.11 16.62
N THR A 51 16.90 1.23 16.23
CA THR A 51 17.48 2.17 17.20
C THR A 51 16.42 3.01 17.90
N ARG A 52 15.36 3.45 17.21
CA ARG A 52 14.21 4.11 17.85
C ARG A 52 13.36 3.12 18.63
N GLY A 53 13.18 1.90 18.11
CA GLY A 53 12.37 0.85 18.75
C GLY A 53 12.94 0.40 20.09
N PHE A 54 14.21 0.01 20.11
CA PHE A 54 14.85 -0.61 21.27
C PHE A 54 15.72 0.34 22.10
N LEU A 55 16.43 1.30 21.48
CA LEU A 55 17.33 2.21 22.21
C LEU A 55 16.72 3.60 22.44
N GLY A 56 15.64 3.95 21.75
CA GLY A 56 15.06 5.29 21.79
C GLY A 56 16.00 6.35 21.22
N LEU A 57 16.82 6.01 20.22
CA LEU A 57 17.81 6.91 19.61
C LEU A 57 17.58 7.07 18.10
N THR A 58 17.68 8.30 17.62
CA THR A 58 17.49 8.71 16.21
C THR A 58 18.76 8.51 15.36
N VAL A 59 19.40 7.33 15.47
CA VAL A 59 20.67 7.02 14.80
C VAL A 59 20.62 7.18 13.27
N ALA A 60 19.46 6.94 12.65
CA ALA A 60 19.29 7.11 11.19
C ALA A 60 19.58 8.55 10.70
N CYS A 61 19.42 9.56 11.55
CA CYS A 61 19.80 10.93 11.21
C CYS A 61 21.32 11.11 11.03
N ALA A 62 22.14 10.14 11.47
CA ALA A 62 23.59 10.13 11.25
C ALA A 62 24.02 9.57 9.87
N ARG A 63 23.07 9.26 8.97
CA ARG A 63 23.36 8.73 7.62
C ARG A 63 24.24 9.65 6.77
N CYS A 64 23.99 10.96 6.83
CA CYS A 64 24.61 11.94 5.92
C CYS A 64 25.70 12.79 6.59
N HIS A 65 25.65 12.94 7.90
CA HIS A 65 26.62 13.68 8.71
C HIS A 65 26.53 13.21 10.16
N ASP A 66 27.50 13.54 11.00
CA ASP A 66 27.44 13.23 12.43
C ASP A 66 26.17 13.83 13.04
N HIS A 67 25.51 13.07 13.92
CA HIS A 67 24.17 13.41 14.39
C HIS A 67 24.14 14.80 15.04
N LYS A 68 23.15 15.62 14.66
CA LYS A 68 23.15 17.07 14.92
C LYS A 68 23.16 17.46 16.41
N TYR A 69 22.62 16.61 17.27
CA TYR A 69 22.44 16.89 18.71
C TYR A 69 23.15 15.87 19.57
N ASP A 70 22.70 14.62 19.54
CA ASP A 70 23.36 13.50 20.23
C ASP A 70 24.72 13.15 19.58
N PRO A 71 25.75 12.79 20.36
CA PRO A 71 27.11 12.54 19.87
C PRO A 71 27.23 11.15 19.22
N ILE A 72 26.52 10.96 18.11
CA ILE A 72 26.50 9.73 17.30
C ILE A 72 27.22 10.02 15.98
N PRO A 73 28.46 9.54 15.77
CA PRO A 73 29.19 9.79 14.54
C PRO A 73 28.57 9.04 13.36
N THR A 74 28.82 9.54 12.15
CA THR A 74 28.42 8.92 10.87
C THR A 74 28.87 7.45 10.79
N LYS A 75 30.05 7.14 11.35
CA LYS A 75 30.57 5.77 11.42
C LYS A 75 29.67 4.82 12.20
N ASP A 76 29.04 5.24 13.30
CA ASP A 76 28.12 4.39 14.06
C ASP A 76 26.89 3.99 13.24
N TYR A 77 26.40 4.90 12.38
CA TYR A 77 25.33 4.57 11.43
C TYR A 77 25.79 3.55 10.39
N TYR A 78 26.93 3.75 9.70
CA TYR A 78 27.39 2.80 8.68
C TYR A 78 27.77 1.45 9.26
N SER A 79 28.28 1.43 10.48
CA SER A 79 28.55 0.24 11.27
C SER A 79 27.29 -0.60 11.52
N LEU A 80 26.18 0.02 11.97
CA LEU A 80 24.89 -0.66 12.11
C LEU A 80 24.22 -1.00 10.77
N ALA A 81 24.31 -0.11 9.77
CA ALA A 81 23.82 -0.37 8.42
C ALA A 81 24.59 -1.55 7.78
N GLY A 82 25.86 -1.73 8.13
CA GLY A 82 26.67 -2.90 7.77
C GLY A 82 26.09 -4.20 8.32
N VAL A 83 25.52 -4.22 9.54
CA VAL A 83 24.81 -5.41 10.04
C VAL A 83 23.64 -5.78 9.12
N PHE A 84 22.84 -4.79 8.72
CA PHE A 84 21.67 -5.02 7.86
C PHE A 84 21.99 -5.20 6.37
N ARG A 85 23.17 -4.76 5.90
CA ARG A 85 23.71 -5.05 4.56
C ARG A 85 23.91 -6.56 4.33
N ASN A 86 24.17 -7.30 5.40
CA ASN A 86 24.42 -8.74 5.39
C ASN A 86 23.15 -9.58 5.63
N THR A 87 21.98 -9.00 5.40
CA THR A 87 20.68 -9.57 5.77
C THR A 87 19.70 -9.58 4.59
N GLN A 88 19.30 -10.78 4.12
CA GLN A 88 18.32 -10.95 3.05
C GLN A 88 16.96 -11.44 3.57
N TYR A 89 15.89 -11.20 2.81
CA TYR A 89 14.56 -11.74 3.13
C TYR A 89 14.54 -13.27 3.10
N GLN A 90 13.74 -13.89 3.98
CA GLN A 90 13.53 -15.33 4.01
C GLN A 90 12.11 -15.68 4.50
N GLU A 91 11.46 -16.59 3.78
CA GLU A 91 10.23 -17.25 4.22
C GLU A 91 10.60 -18.50 5.01
N TYR A 92 10.13 -18.58 6.25
CA TYR A 92 10.34 -19.74 7.11
C TYR A 92 9.07 -20.60 7.15
N PRO A 93 9.00 -21.75 6.43
CA PRO A 93 7.85 -22.63 6.48
C PRO A 93 7.59 -23.10 7.91
N LEU A 94 6.33 -23.01 8.36
CA LEU A 94 5.89 -23.49 9.68
C LEU A 94 5.38 -24.94 9.59
N VAL A 95 5.87 -25.69 8.60
CA VAL A 95 5.51 -27.08 8.30
C VAL A 95 6.77 -27.91 8.06
N PRO A 96 6.71 -29.26 8.20
CA PRO A 96 7.86 -30.12 7.95
C PRO A 96 8.43 -29.97 6.54
N LYS A 97 9.75 -30.12 6.38
CA LYS A 97 10.45 -30.04 5.08
C LYS A 97 9.82 -30.94 4.01
N SER A 98 9.29 -32.10 4.38
CA SER A 98 8.59 -33.03 3.49
C SER A 98 7.30 -32.47 2.87
N VAL A 99 6.61 -31.53 3.55
CA VAL A 99 5.46 -30.80 2.99
C VAL A 99 5.95 -29.76 2.00
N VAL A 100 6.99 -28.99 2.37
CA VAL A 100 7.62 -27.99 1.50
C VAL A 100 8.12 -28.63 0.19
N SER A 101 8.83 -29.76 0.26
CA SER A 101 9.30 -30.48 -0.92
C SER A 101 8.19 -31.07 -1.80
N LYS A 102 6.99 -31.34 -1.24
CA LYS A 102 5.82 -31.74 -2.03
C LYS A 102 5.23 -30.54 -2.76
N VAL A 103 5.06 -29.41 -2.07
CA VAL A 103 4.52 -28.18 -2.66
C VAL A 103 5.45 -27.63 -3.74
N ALA A 104 6.77 -27.58 -3.52
CA ALA A 104 7.75 -27.13 -4.51
C ALA A 104 7.68 -27.90 -5.84
N LYS A 105 7.41 -29.22 -5.80
CA LYS A 105 7.19 -30.03 -7.02
C LYS A 105 5.90 -29.69 -7.76
N ILE A 106 4.86 -29.29 -7.02
CA ILE A 106 3.59 -28.86 -7.62
C ILE A 106 3.73 -27.45 -8.20
N GLU A 107 4.46 -26.55 -7.53
CA GLU A 107 4.82 -25.23 -8.07
C GLU A 107 5.65 -25.36 -9.36
N GLU A 108 6.64 -26.26 -9.39
CA GLU A 108 7.41 -26.57 -10.60
C GLU A 108 6.50 -27.07 -11.74
N ALA A 109 5.56 -28.00 -11.45
CA ALA A 109 4.58 -28.45 -12.43
C ALA A 109 3.64 -27.33 -12.92
N ILE A 110 3.22 -26.42 -12.03
CA ILE A 110 2.42 -25.22 -12.38
C ILE A 110 3.23 -24.32 -13.31
N ASP A 111 4.50 -24.05 -13.00
CA ASP A 111 5.38 -23.21 -13.81
C ASP A 111 5.65 -23.81 -15.19
N THR A 112 5.91 -25.12 -15.28
CA THR A 112 6.03 -25.83 -16.56
C THR A 112 4.75 -25.73 -17.38
N LYS A 113 3.58 -25.95 -16.77
CA LYS A 113 2.28 -25.84 -17.45
C LYS A 113 1.95 -24.40 -17.86
N ASN A 114 2.30 -23.39 -17.05
CA ASN A 114 2.16 -21.97 -17.40
C ASN A 114 3.07 -21.59 -18.58
N LYS A 115 4.32 -22.07 -18.60
CA LYS A 115 5.24 -21.90 -19.73
C LYS A 115 4.64 -22.51 -21.00
N LEU A 116 4.18 -23.76 -20.93
CA LEU A 116 3.52 -24.45 -22.05
C LEU A 116 2.27 -23.71 -22.55
N LEU A 117 1.44 -23.16 -21.65
CA LEU A 117 0.28 -22.34 -22.00
C LEU A 117 0.71 -21.09 -22.78
N GLY A 118 1.73 -20.38 -22.30
CA GLY A 118 2.27 -19.19 -22.96
C GLY A 118 2.84 -19.48 -24.35
N GLU A 119 3.61 -20.56 -24.48
CA GLU A 119 4.17 -21.03 -25.76
C GLU A 119 3.06 -21.45 -26.73
N THR A 120 2.05 -22.17 -26.25
CA THR A 120 0.90 -22.62 -27.05
C THR A 120 0.05 -21.44 -27.52
N GLN A 121 -0.24 -20.48 -26.64
CA GLN A 121 -0.93 -19.23 -27.01
C GLN A 121 -0.11 -18.37 -27.98
N GLY A 122 1.20 -18.30 -27.82
CA GLY A 122 2.12 -17.62 -28.73
C GLY A 122 2.17 -18.27 -30.12
N ASN A 123 2.19 -19.60 -30.18
CA ASN A 123 2.16 -20.36 -31.43
C ASN A 123 0.85 -20.15 -32.18
N PHE A 124 -0.31 -20.25 -31.50
CA PHE A 124 -1.60 -19.99 -32.14
C PHE A 124 -1.79 -18.53 -32.55
N THR A 125 -1.27 -17.59 -31.74
CA THR A 125 -1.13 -16.17 -32.12
C THR A 125 -0.40 -16.02 -33.45
N ALA A 126 0.80 -16.61 -33.56
CA ALA A 126 1.64 -16.48 -34.74
C ALA A 126 1.04 -17.16 -35.96
N GLN A 127 0.44 -18.35 -35.80
CA GLN A 127 -0.27 -19.05 -36.88
C GLN A 127 -1.49 -18.26 -37.39
N LEU A 128 -2.30 -17.70 -36.49
CA LEU A 128 -3.44 -16.86 -36.87
C LEU A 128 -2.96 -15.60 -37.60
N ALA A 129 -1.96 -14.90 -37.07
CA ALA A 129 -1.41 -13.71 -37.71
C ALA A 129 -0.81 -14.03 -39.11
N ARG A 130 -0.10 -15.16 -39.26
CA ARG A 130 0.39 -15.66 -40.55
C ARG A 130 -0.73 -15.94 -41.53
N LYS A 131 -1.82 -16.59 -41.11
CA LYS A 131 -2.99 -16.82 -41.97
C LYS A 131 -3.60 -15.49 -42.43
N LEU A 132 -3.85 -14.58 -41.48
CA LEU A 132 -4.48 -13.28 -41.76
C LEU A 132 -3.59 -12.36 -42.63
N ALA A 133 -2.27 -12.51 -42.57
CA ALA A 133 -1.35 -11.80 -43.46
C ALA A 133 -1.64 -12.10 -44.95
N PHE A 134 -1.98 -13.35 -45.29
CA PHE A 134 -2.41 -13.74 -46.66
C PHE A 134 -3.87 -13.36 -47.00
N GLU A 135 -4.66 -12.89 -46.03
CA GLU A 135 -6.02 -12.36 -46.23
C GLU A 135 -6.04 -10.82 -46.31
N THR A 136 -4.91 -10.15 -46.03
CA THR A 136 -4.75 -8.67 -45.97
C THR A 136 -5.43 -7.94 -47.11
N ALA A 137 -5.22 -8.36 -48.35
CA ALA A 137 -5.77 -7.71 -49.54
C ALA A 137 -7.31 -7.73 -49.58
N SER A 138 -7.94 -8.77 -49.01
CA SER A 138 -9.41 -8.85 -48.90
C SER A 138 -9.93 -7.84 -47.88
N TYR A 139 -9.26 -7.72 -46.73
CA TYR A 139 -9.58 -6.72 -45.71
C TYR A 139 -9.37 -5.29 -46.21
N LEU A 140 -8.28 -5.02 -46.93
CA LEU A 140 -7.99 -3.70 -47.50
C LEU A 140 -9.02 -3.28 -48.58
N GLN A 141 -9.44 -4.20 -49.45
CA GLN A 141 -10.58 -3.92 -50.33
C GLN A 141 -11.87 -3.65 -49.53
N GLY A 142 -12.08 -4.32 -48.39
CA GLY A 142 -13.13 -3.97 -47.44
C GLY A 142 -12.99 -2.56 -46.86
N VAL A 143 -11.76 -2.11 -46.55
CA VAL A 143 -11.49 -0.72 -46.15
C VAL A 143 -11.90 0.25 -47.26
N PHE A 144 -11.61 -0.07 -48.52
CA PHE A 144 -12.03 0.75 -49.66
C PHE A 144 -13.56 0.79 -49.80
N ASP A 145 -14.26 -0.34 -49.66
CA ASP A 145 -15.73 -0.35 -49.71
C ASP A 145 -16.39 0.51 -48.61
N VAL A 146 -15.78 0.61 -47.42
CA VAL A 146 -16.30 1.40 -46.28
C VAL A 146 -15.86 2.87 -46.30
N ASN A 147 -14.69 3.20 -46.86
CA ASN A 147 -14.13 4.56 -46.84
C ASN A 147 -14.09 5.26 -48.22
N GLY A 148 -14.20 4.51 -49.31
CA GLY A 148 -14.16 4.97 -50.69
C GLY A 148 -15.53 5.43 -51.21
N LYS A 149 -15.71 5.39 -52.53
CA LYS A 149 -16.96 5.75 -53.22
C LYS A 149 -17.43 4.61 -54.12
N PRO A 150 -18.68 4.13 -54.02
CA PRO A 150 -19.70 4.50 -53.03
C PRO A 150 -19.35 4.00 -51.62
N LYS A 151 -19.75 4.75 -50.60
CA LYS A 151 -19.45 4.45 -49.19
C LYS A 151 -20.47 3.48 -48.61
N LYS A 152 -20.10 2.22 -48.39
CA LYS A 152 -20.98 1.20 -47.78
C LYS A 152 -20.92 1.22 -46.25
N ASP A 153 -21.91 0.62 -45.61
CA ASP A 153 -21.86 0.35 -44.17
C ASP A 153 -20.90 -0.80 -43.84
N ILE A 154 -20.23 -0.73 -42.69
CA ILE A 154 -19.24 -1.74 -42.28
C ILE A 154 -19.85 -3.13 -42.04
N ALA A 155 -21.10 -3.22 -41.53
CA ALA A 155 -21.76 -4.52 -41.35
C ALA A 155 -22.15 -5.14 -42.70
N GLN A 156 -22.58 -4.32 -43.66
CA GLN A 156 -22.82 -4.76 -45.04
C GLN A 156 -21.56 -5.32 -45.69
N VAL A 157 -20.41 -4.62 -45.58
CA VAL A 157 -19.14 -5.07 -46.15
C VAL A 157 -18.62 -6.34 -45.47
N VAL A 158 -18.81 -6.47 -44.15
CA VAL A 158 -18.50 -7.69 -43.39
C VAL A 158 -19.26 -8.90 -43.92
N GLU A 159 -20.56 -8.76 -44.18
CA GLU A 159 -21.39 -9.85 -44.72
C GLU A 159 -21.03 -10.16 -46.18
N GLU A 160 -20.97 -9.15 -47.06
CA GLU A 160 -20.68 -9.31 -48.49
C GLU A 160 -19.31 -9.95 -48.75
N ARG A 161 -18.28 -9.58 -47.98
CA ARG A 161 -16.91 -10.09 -48.13
C ARG A 161 -16.54 -11.21 -47.15
N LYS A 162 -17.45 -11.59 -46.24
CA LYS A 162 -17.23 -12.60 -45.17
C LYS A 162 -16.01 -12.30 -44.29
N LEU A 163 -15.85 -11.04 -43.89
CA LEU A 163 -14.70 -10.54 -43.12
C LEU A 163 -14.96 -10.55 -41.61
N ASP A 164 -13.91 -10.63 -40.80
CA ASP A 164 -14.04 -10.39 -39.36
C ASP A 164 -14.24 -8.89 -39.06
N TYR A 165 -15.33 -8.54 -38.39
CA TYR A 165 -15.69 -7.14 -38.07
C TYR A 165 -14.61 -6.40 -37.25
N GLU A 166 -14.03 -7.05 -36.24
CA GLU A 166 -13.02 -6.40 -35.39
C GLU A 166 -11.74 -6.15 -36.19
N LEU A 167 -11.33 -7.11 -37.01
CA LEU A 167 -10.15 -7.01 -37.85
C LEU A 167 -10.32 -5.97 -38.96
N LEU A 168 -11.49 -5.92 -39.61
CA LEU A 168 -11.80 -4.87 -40.58
C LEU A 168 -11.77 -3.48 -39.91
N ALA A 169 -12.37 -3.33 -38.71
CA ALA A 169 -12.31 -2.08 -37.97
C ALA A 169 -10.88 -1.67 -37.56
N ARG A 170 -9.98 -2.64 -37.29
CA ARG A 170 -8.55 -2.38 -37.08
C ARG A 170 -7.85 -1.94 -38.36
N TRP A 171 -8.11 -2.60 -39.49
CA TRP A 171 -7.57 -2.21 -40.80
C TRP A 171 -8.03 -0.80 -41.23
N ILE A 172 -9.32 -0.46 -41.07
CA ILE A 172 -9.85 0.88 -41.33
C ILE A 172 -9.09 1.94 -40.52
N ARG A 173 -8.89 1.69 -39.21
CA ARG A 173 -8.14 2.60 -38.34
C ARG A 173 -6.67 2.72 -38.77
N TYR A 174 -6.01 1.60 -39.05
CA TYR A 174 -4.59 1.55 -39.40
C TYR A 174 -4.30 2.26 -40.73
N MET A 175 -5.13 2.05 -41.75
CA MET A 175 -5.00 2.70 -43.05
C MET A 175 -5.39 4.18 -43.02
N GLY A 176 -6.32 4.55 -42.14
CA GLY A 176 -6.71 5.95 -41.89
C GLY A 176 -5.66 6.79 -41.15
N ARG A 177 -4.67 6.15 -40.51
CA ARG A 177 -3.55 6.84 -39.82
C ARG A 177 -2.36 7.07 -40.77
N THR A 178 -1.95 8.33 -40.89
CA THR A 178 -0.64 8.74 -41.45
C THR A 178 0.50 8.37 -40.50
N THR A 179 1.70 8.19 -41.05
CA THR A 179 2.95 8.05 -40.29
C THR A 179 4.12 8.42 -41.21
N GLU A 180 5.20 8.93 -40.64
CA GLU A 180 6.44 9.24 -41.37
C GLU A 180 7.51 8.13 -41.22
N LYS A 181 7.23 7.13 -40.36
CA LYS A 181 8.17 6.07 -39.95
C LYS A 181 8.43 5.00 -41.04
N TYR A 182 7.52 4.87 -42.00
CA TYR A 182 7.65 3.98 -43.16
C TYR A 182 6.67 4.41 -44.26
N LYS A 183 6.90 3.95 -45.51
CA LYS A 183 6.14 4.43 -46.71
C LYS A 183 5.15 3.43 -47.31
N TYR A 184 4.97 2.26 -46.69
CA TYR A 184 4.06 1.19 -47.13
C TYR A 184 2.59 1.64 -47.32
N LYS A 185 2.16 2.77 -46.74
CA LYS A 185 0.79 3.31 -46.89
C LYS A 185 0.67 4.48 -47.88
N ASP A 186 1.76 5.04 -48.40
CA ASP A 186 1.76 6.32 -49.12
C ASP A 186 0.91 6.26 -50.40
N GLN A 187 1.09 5.20 -51.20
CA GLN A 187 0.34 5.01 -52.45
C GLN A 187 -1.15 4.83 -52.19
N TRP A 188 -1.52 4.08 -51.13
CA TRP A 188 -2.91 3.93 -50.70
C TRP A 188 -3.53 5.28 -50.30
N GLN A 189 -2.82 6.06 -49.49
CA GLN A 189 -3.30 7.37 -49.03
C GLN A 189 -3.41 8.38 -50.17
N ALA A 190 -2.49 8.34 -51.14
CA ALA A 190 -2.56 9.15 -52.36
C ALA A 190 -3.77 8.78 -53.24
N MET A 191 -4.07 7.49 -53.39
CA MET A 191 -5.25 6.98 -54.10
C MET A 191 -6.55 7.41 -53.40
N MET A 192 -6.65 7.22 -52.09
CA MET A 192 -7.83 7.63 -51.31
C MET A 192 -8.07 9.14 -51.35
N LYS A 193 -7.01 9.97 -51.31
CA LYS A 193 -7.11 11.44 -51.45
C LYS A 193 -7.65 11.89 -52.81
N LYS A 194 -7.35 11.15 -53.87
CA LYS A 194 -7.81 11.44 -55.25
C LYS A 194 -9.19 10.86 -55.56
N GLY A 195 -9.71 9.97 -54.71
CA GLY A 195 -10.95 9.24 -54.96
C GLY A 195 -10.80 8.17 -56.04
N GLY A 196 -9.71 7.40 -55.98
CA GLY A 196 -9.36 6.37 -56.97
C GLY A 196 -10.35 5.21 -57.10
N SER A 197 -10.12 4.35 -58.09
CA SER A 197 -11.07 3.29 -58.48
C SER A 197 -10.94 2.01 -57.65
N ALA A 198 -11.93 1.12 -57.79
CA ALA A 198 -11.91 -0.20 -57.17
C ALA A 198 -10.78 -1.09 -57.72
N GLU A 199 -10.40 -0.96 -59.00
CA GLU A 199 -9.25 -1.65 -59.58
C GLU A 199 -7.92 -1.13 -59.01
N GLU A 200 -7.78 0.18 -58.83
CA GLU A 200 -6.60 0.78 -58.20
C GLU A 200 -6.47 0.33 -56.75
N ALA A 201 -7.58 0.36 -55.99
CA ALA A 201 -7.63 -0.12 -54.62
C ALA A 201 -7.31 -1.62 -54.51
N LYS A 202 -7.79 -2.46 -55.44
CA LYS A 202 -7.42 -3.88 -55.50
C LYS A 202 -5.92 -4.07 -55.71
N LYS A 203 -5.33 -3.40 -56.71
CA LYS A 203 -3.90 -3.50 -57.02
C LYS A 203 -3.02 -3.07 -55.84
N LEU A 204 -3.38 -1.98 -55.17
CA LEU A 204 -2.67 -1.49 -53.98
C LEU A 204 -2.88 -2.40 -52.75
N SER A 205 -4.04 -3.05 -52.64
CA SER A 205 -4.31 -4.06 -51.60
C SER A 205 -3.42 -5.30 -51.77
N GLU A 206 -3.25 -5.76 -53.01
CA GLU A 206 -2.39 -6.90 -53.36
C GLU A 206 -0.90 -6.59 -53.14
N ALA A 207 -0.46 -5.37 -53.49
CA ALA A 207 0.90 -4.90 -53.21
C ALA A 207 1.18 -4.83 -51.70
N LEU A 208 0.32 -4.18 -50.91
CA LEU A 208 0.51 -4.08 -49.47
C LEU A 208 0.41 -5.44 -48.75
N GLN A 209 -0.36 -6.40 -49.28
CA GLN A 209 -0.32 -7.78 -48.80
C GLN A 209 1.06 -8.42 -49.04
N ALA A 210 1.67 -8.21 -50.21
CA ALA A 210 3.01 -8.72 -50.49
C ALA A 210 4.06 -8.12 -49.53
N ASP A 211 3.94 -6.83 -49.19
CA ASP A 211 4.79 -6.16 -48.19
C ASP A 211 4.58 -6.73 -46.77
N VAL A 212 3.32 -6.94 -46.34
CA VAL A 212 3.01 -7.57 -45.04
C VAL A 212 3.60 -8.98 -44.96
N VAL A 213 3.50 -9.77 -46.03
CA VAL A 213 4.05 -11.13 -46.07
C VAL A 213 5.58 -11.14 -46.13
N SER A 214 6.20 -10.27 -46.91
CA SER A 214 7.67 -10.22 -47.04
C SER A 214 8.35 -9.82 -45.73
N VAL A 215 7.85 -8.76 -45.06
CA VAL A 215 8.37 -8.32 -43.76
C VAL A 215 8.12 -9.37 -42.66
N MET A 216 6.99 -10.08 -42.72
CA MET A 216 6.72 -11.21 -41.81
C MET A 216 7.70 -12.38 -41.98
N LEU A 217 8.10 -12.70 -43.21
CA LEU A 217 9.08 -13.74 -43.51
C LEU A 217 10.50 -13.31 -43.10
N ALA A 218 10.91 -12.09 -43.46
CA ALA A 218 12.19 -11.51 -43.04
C ALA A 218 12.32 -11.47 -41.51
N ARG A 219 11.22 -11.17 -40.78
CA ARG A 219 11.22 -11.26 -39.31
C ARG A 219 11.44 -12.68 -38.81
N ALA A 220 10.81 -13.67 -39.44
CA ALA A 220 10.93 -15.07 -39.02
C ALA A 220 12.36 -15.62 -39.20
N GLU A 221 13.08 -15.19 -40.24
CA GLU A 221 14.51 -15.50 -40.41
C GLU A 221 15.36 -14.86 -39.31
N ILE A 222 15.16 -13.57 -39.03
CA ILE A 222 15.88 -12.85 -37.97
C ILE A 222 15.59 -13.43 -36.57
N ASP A 223 14.35 -13.82 -36.28
CA ASP A 223 13.99 -14.45 -35.00
C ASP A 223 14.65 -15.83 -34.83
N GLU A 224 14.87 -16.58 -35.91
CA GLU A 224 15.63 -17.85 -35.90
C GLU A 224 17.13 -17.62 -35.65
N GLU A 225 17.74 -16.63 -36.32
CA GLU A 225 19.13 -16.25 -36.06
C GLU A 225 19.32 -15.75 -34.62
N ASN A 226 18.38 -14.98 -34.10
CA ASN A 226 18.36 -14.50 -32.72
C ASN A 226 18.21 -15.63 -31.71
N ARG A 227 17.42 -16.67 -32.01
CA ARG A 227 17.34 -17.88 -31.20
C ARG A 227 18.70 -18.56 -31.08
N ILE A 228 19.42 -18.70 -32.20
CA ILE A 228 20.79 -19.26 -32.22
C ILE A 228 21.76 -18.39 -31.40
N ILE A 229 21.61 -17.06 -31.40
CA ILE A 229 22.42 -16.15 -30.56
C ILE A 229 22.10 -16.37 -29.07
N SER A 230 20.82 -16.45 -28.69
CA SER A 230 20.43 -16.67 -27.29
C SER A 230 20.81 -18.05 -26.76
N ASP A 231 20.71 -19.10 -27.58
CA ASP A 231 21.03 -20.48 -27.17
C ASP A 231 22.55 -20.69 -26.97
N LYS A 232 23.39 -19.86 -27.61
CA LYS A 232 24.85 -19.86 -27.46
C LYS A 232 25.38 -18.97 -26.32
N ALA A 233 24.50 -18.29 -25.59
CA ALA A 233 24.90 -17.31 -24.59
C ALA A 233 25.55 -17.98 -23.34
N VAL A 234 26.61 -17.35 -22.83
CA VAL A 234 27.53 -17.93 -21.83
C VAL A 234 26.88 -18.05 -20.44
N GLU A 235 27.34 -19.00 -19.64
CA GLU A 235 26.95 -19.16 -18.23
C GLU A 235 27.10 -17.85 -17.45
N GLY A 236 26.00 -17.35 -16.88
CA GLY A 236 25.85 -15.98 -16.39
C GLY A 236 24.72 -15.21 -17.08
N THR A 237 24.53 -15.42 -18.40
CA THR A 237 23.43 -14.81 -19.19
C THR A 237 22.13 -15.62 -19.19
N LYS A 238 22.19 -16.88 -18.72
CA LYS A 238 21.02 -17.78 -18.65
C LYS A 238 19.92 -17.15 -17.79
N ARG A 239 18.69 -17.17 -18.30
CA ARG A 239 17.51 -16.62 -17.62
C ARG A 239 17.32 -17.23 -16.23
N LYS A 240 17.71 -16.51 -15.17
CA LYS A 240 17.34 -16.88 -13.80
C LYS A 240 15.83 -17.03 -13.71
N LYS A 241 15.37 -18.02 -12.94
CA LYS A 241 13.94 -18.17 -12.65
C LYS A 241 13.49 -16.92 -11.90
N ARG A 242 12.63 -16.10 -12.53
CA ARG A 242 12.03 -14.93 -11.89
C ARG A 242 11.39 -15.38 -10.58
N THR A 243 11.86 -14.87 -9.45
CA THR A 243 11.19 -15.07 -8.17
C THR A 243 10.28 -13.88 -7.90
N ASN A 244 9.25 -14.10 -7.07
CA ASN A 244 8.37 -13.03 -6.60
C ASN A 244 8.78 -12.57 -5.18
N ARG A 245 10.05 -12.78 -4.79
CA ARG A 245 10.55 -12.59 -3.42
C ARG A 245 11.43 -11.35 -3.28
N PRO A 246 11.26 -10.63 -2.16
CA PRO A 246 12.21 -9.64 -1.64
C PRO A 246 13.69 -9.96 -1.92
N SER A 247 14.46 -8.99 -2.42
CA SER A 247 15.93 -9.03 -2.53
C SER A 247 16.57 -10.14 -3.38
N ASP A 248 15.80 -10.93 -4.15
CA ASP A 248 16.34 -11.94 -5.07
C ASP A 248 16.86 -11.35 -6.40
N PHE A 249 16.59 -10.07 -6.68
CA PHE A 249 17.19 -9.31 -7.78
C PHE A 249 18.48 -8.64 -7.28
N VAL A 250 19.64 -9.11 -7.75
CA VAL A 250 20.96 -8.60 -7.34
C VAL A 250 21.63 -7.82 -8.46
N THR A 251 21.37 -8.17 -9.73
CA THR A 251 21.92 -7.49 -10.91
C THR A 251 20.84 -7.08 -11.90
N ASN A 252 21.17 -6.20 -12.85
CA ASN A 252 20.29 -5.89 -13.98
C ASN A 252 20.00 -7.14 -14.84
N ASP A 253 20.93 -8.08 -14.94
CA ASP A 253 20.70 -9.37 -15.61
C ASP A 253 19.75 -10.29 -14.83
N ASP A 254 19.56 -10.11 -13.52
CA ASP A 254 18.52 -10.83 -12.78
C ASP A 254 17.12 -10.29 -13.10
N PHE A 255 17.05 -8.98 -13.37
CA PHE A 255 15.82 -8.27 -13.74
C PHE A 255 15.44 -8.50 -15.21
N CYS A 256 16.40 -8.33 -16.14
CA CYS A 256 16.27 -8.66 -17.55
C CYS A 256 17.40 -9.56 -18.06
N PRO A 257 17.30 -10.88 -17.85
CA PRO A 257 18.30 -11.79 -18.36
C PRO A 257 18.35 -11.77 -19.89
N GLY A 258 19.54 -11.48 -20.44
CA GLY A 258 19.75 -11.39 -21.88
C GLY A 258 19.42 -10.03 -22.50
N CYS A 259 19.04 -9.00 -21.73
CA CYS A 259 18.90 -7.63 -22.27
C CYS A 259 20.20 -7.09 -22.88
N GLY A 260 21.36 -7.58 -22.43
CA GLY A 260 22.67 -7.24 -23.01
C GLY A 260 23.03 -7.99 -24.31
N LEU A 261 22.19 -8.91 -24.80
CA LEU A 261 22.46 -9.62 -26.04
C LEU A 261 22.24 -8.70 -27.25
N GLN A 262 23.26 -8.57 -28.09
CA GLN A 262 23.13 -7.94 -29.40
C GLN A 262 22.35 -8.85 -30.36
N LEU A 263 21.04 -8.71 -30.34
CA LEU A 263 20.14 -9.36 -31.29
C LEU A 263 20.12 -8.59 -32.61
N LYS A 264 20.00 -9.34 -33.71
CA LYS A 264 19.73 -8.80 -35.04
C LYS A 264 18.32 -8.20 -35.09
N ASN A 265 18.19 -7.09 -35.81
CA ASN A 265 16.92 -6.40 -36.02
C ASN A 265 16.61 -6.28 -37.52
N LEU A 266 15.33 -6.14 -37.85
CA LEU A 266 14.89 -5.73 -39.19
C LEU A 266 15.46 -4.34 -39.53
N PRO A 267 15.57 -3.99 -40.83
CA PRO A 267 15.66 -2.60 -41.28
C PRO A 267 14.60 -1.72 -40.57
N GLU A 268 14.95 -0.47 -40.28
CA GLU A 268 14.16 0.38 -39.38
C GLU A 268 12.68 0.53 -39.82
N ASP A 269 12.45 0.81 -41.11
CA ASP A 269 11.13 0.94 -41.72
C ASP A 269 10.31 -0.36 -41.62
N GLN A 270 10.95 -1.50 -41.89
CA GLN A 270 10.37 -2.83 -41.77
C GLN A 270 10.05 -3.18 -40.31
N ASN A 271 10.90 -2.76 -39.36
CA ASN A 271 10.70 -3.01 -37.93
C ASN A 271 9.51 -2.20 -37.39
N PHE A 272 9.39 -0.93 -37.78
CA PHE A 272 8.23 -0.09 -37.47
C PHE A 272 6.94 -0.69 -38.05
N PHE A 273 6.96 -1.07 -39.33
CA PHE A 273 5.81 -1.67 -40.02
C PHE A 273 5.40 -3.02 -39.39
N PHE A 274 6.37 -3.91 -39.13
CA PHE A 274 6.13 -5.18 -38.44
C PHE A 274 5.50 -4.96 -37.07
N THR A 275 5.98 -3.96 -36.32
CA THR A 275 5.48 -3.66 -34.98
C THR A 275 3.99 -3.28 -35.02
N GLU A 276 3.58 -2.35 -35.90
CA GLU A 276 2.17 -1.95 -36.01
C GLU A 276 1.25 -3.06 -36.53
N VAL A 277 1.73 -3.92 -37.43
CA VAL A 277 0.90 -4.98 -38.01
C VAL A 277 0.83 -6.20 -37.09
N PHE A 278 1.93 -6.64 -36.49
CA PHE A 278 2.04 -7.93 -35.78
C PHE A 278 2.20 -7.84 -34.26
N GLN A 279 2.52 -6.67 -33.69
CA GLN A 279 2.79 -6.53 -32.25
C GLN A 279 1.86 -5.53 -31.54
N ARG A 280 2.01 -4.22 -31.79
CA ARG A 280 1.28 -3.12 -31.12
C ARG A 280 1.16 -1.89 -32.02
N GLU A 281 0.02 -1.22 -31.94
CA GLU A 281 -0.20 0.14 -32.47
C GLU A 281 0.85 1.09 -31.85
N LEU A 282 1.55 1.89 -32.67
CA LEU A 282 2.60 2.82 -32.22
C LEU A 282 2.08 4.26 -32.16
N ASN A 283 2.68 5.06 -31.27
CA ASN A 283 2.56 6.52 -31.30
C ASN A 283 3.77 7.16 -31.99
N ASP A 284 3.72 8.46 -32.25
CA ASP A 284 4.76 9.17 -32.99
C ASP A 284 6.09 9.23 -32.21
N SER A 285 6.04 9.36 -30.89
CA SER A 285 7.21 9.31 -29.99
C SER A 285 7.69 7.90 -29.63
N ASP A 286 7.03 6.84 -30.07
CA ASP A 286 7.39 5.47 -29.69
C ASP A 286 8.59 4.94 -30.49
N ASP A 287 9.62 4.48 -29.78
CA ASP A 287 10.69 3.60 -30.28
C ASP A 287 10.18 2.14 -30.34
N PRO A 288 10.37 1.40 -31.46
CA PRO A 288 9.89 0.02 -31.62
C PRO A 288 10.76 -0.99 -30.88
N ASN A 289 12.02 -0.64 -30.58
CA ASN A 289 12.98 -1.45 -29.83
C ASN A 289 12.97 -1.14 -28.32
N ALA A 290 12.34 -0.03 -27.89
CA ALA A 290 12.24 0.33 -26.49
C ALA A 290 11.60 -0.78 -25.66
N MET A 291 12.30 -1.17 -24.59
CA MET A 291 11.81 -2.18 -23.65
C MET A 291 10.48 -1.71 -23.06
N MET A 292 9.44 -2.55 -23.18
CA MET A 292 8.10 -2.26 -22.67
C MET A 292 8.14 -2.02 -21.14
N GLY A 293 8.22 -0.76 -20.73
CA GLY A 293 8.27 -0.39 -19.31
C GLY A 293 7.07 -0.95 -18.55
N MET A 294 7.24 -1.35 -17.28
CA MET A 294 6.18 -2.05 -16.51
C MET A 294 4.85 -1.28 -16.36
N GLY A 295 4.85 0.05 -16.61
CA GLY A 295 3.64 0.87 -16.68
C GLY A 295 2.92 0.89 -18.04
N MET A 296 3.61 0.56 -19.14
CA MET A 296 3.04 0.41 -20.49
C MET A 296 2.26 -0.90 -20.60
N ARG A 297 1.09 -0.96 -19.93
CA ARG A 297 0.09 -2.01 -20.18
C ARG A 297 -0.18 -2.07 -21.68
N PHE A 298 0.26 -3.16 -22.30
CA PHE A 298 0.13 -3.52 -23.71
C PHE A 298 -0.64 -2.47 -24.53
N GLY A 299 0.09 -1.57 -25.21
CA GLY A 299 -0.49 -0.67 -26.19
C GLY A 299 -1.41 -1.45 -27.14
N LYS A 300 -2.43 -0.78 -27.70
CA LYS A 300 -3.49 -1.44 -28.49
C LYS A 300 -2.84 -2.47 -29.44
N PRO A 301 -3.32 -3.71 -29.47
CA PRO A 301 -2.64 -4.76 -30.21
C PRO A 301 -2.51 -4.39 -31.69
N GLY A 302 -1.40 -4.80 -32.31
CA GLY A 302 -1.18 -4.63 -33.74
C GLY A 302 -2.32 -5.22 -34.56
N VAL A 303 -2.43 -4.82 -35.83
CA VAL A 303 -3.59 -5.12 -36.68
C VAL A 303 -3.96 -6.62 -36.65
N LEU A 304 -2.97 -7.49 -36.81
CA LEU A 304 -3.09 -8.96 -36.84
C LEU A 304 -2.86 -9.65 -35.48
N MET A 305 -2.59 -8.88 -34.41
CA MET A 305 -2.25 -9.39 -33.08
C MET A 305 -3.52 -9.69 -32.26
N PHE A 306 -3.80 -10.97 -31.99
CA PHE A 306 -4.89 -11.41 -31.10
C PHE A 306 -4.35 -12.14 -29.85
N ARG A 307 -4.85 -11.78 -28.66
CA ARG A 307 -4.48 -12.40 -27.37
C ARG A 307 -5.73 -12.69 -26.52
N GLY A 308 -5.63 -13.63 -25.60
CA GLY A 308 -6.71 -14.00 -24.68
C GLY A 308 -8.03 -14.29 -25.41
N TRP A 309 -9.15 -13.74 -24.94
CA TRP A 309 -10.47 -13.94 -25.54
C TRP A 309 -10.54 -13.59 -27.04
N GLY A 310 -9.79 -12.58 -27.50
CA GLY A 310 -9.75 -12.20 -28.91
C GLY A 310 -9.04 -13.21 -29.82
N LEU A 311 -8.16 -14.05 -29.25
CA LEU A 311 -7.53 -15.21 -29.90
C LEU A 311 -8.45 -16.43 -29.78
N GLU A 312 -8.94 -16.71 -28.56
CA GLU A 312 -9.74 -17.90 -28.23
C GLU A 312 -11.02 -18.02 -29.08
N ARG A 313 -11.60 -16.90 -29.53
CA ARG A 313 -12.76 -16.88 -30.44
C ARG A 313 -12.44 -17.03 -31.94
N ARG A 314 -11.15 -17.09 -32.32
CA ARG A 314 -10.67 -17.11 -33.73
C ARG A 314 -9.80 -18.30 -34.09
N ILE A 315 -9.39 -19.08 -33.10
CA ILE A 315 -8.73 -20.36 -33.29
C ILE A 315 -9.78 -21.47 -33.44
N GLY A 316 -9.42 -22.57 -34.09
CA GLY A 316 -10.30 -23.72 -34.25
C GLY A 316 -10.64 -24.40 -32.92
N ALA A 317 -11.71 -25.20 -32.91
CA ALA A 317 -12.19 -25.91 -31.72
C ALA A 317 -11.07 -26.73 -31.04
N ASP A 318 -10.23 -27.41 -31.83
CA ASP A 318 -9.12 -28.22 -31.31
C ASP A 318 -8.05 -27.38 -30.60
N ALA A 319 -7.69 -26.22 -31.16
CA ALA A 319 -6.74 -25.30 -30.56
C ALA A 319 -7.28 -24.67 -29.27
N LEU A 320 -8.58 -24.35 -29.24
CA LEU A 320 -9.26 -23.89 -28.03
C LEU A 320 -9.34 -25.00 -26.97
N ALA A 321 -9.60 -26.25 -27.38
CA ALA A 321 -9.59 -27.41 -26.50
C ALA A 321 -8.20 -27.64 -25.88
N GLN A 322 -7.11 -27.49 -26.65
CA GLN A 322 -5.74 -27.57 -26.13
C GLN A 322 -5.45 -26.48 -25.09
N ILE A 323 -5.77 -25.21 -25.37
CA ILE A 323 -5.64 -24.12 -24.39
C ILE A 323 -6.43 -24.42 -23.11
N ASN A 324 -7.68 -24.87 -23.25
CA ASN A 324 -8.56 -25.13 -22.11
C ASN A 324 -8.12 -26.36 -21.30
N ALA A 325 -7.57 -27.39 -21.94
CA ALA A 325 -6.96 -28.53 -21.26
C ALA A 325 -5.77 -28.08 -20.40
N ILE A 326 -4.84 -27.29 -20.96
CA ILE A 326 -3.67 -26.79 -20.20
C ILE A 326 -4.13 -25.89 -19.03
N LYS A 327 -5.12 -25.00 -19.23
CA LYS A 327 -5.72 -24.19 -18.15
C LYS A 327 -6.33 -25.08 -17.04
N ALA A 328 -7.12 -26.07 -17.41
CA ALA A 328 -7.74 -26.99 -16.44
C ALA A 328 -6.69 -27.78 -15.66
N ASP A 329 -5.60 -28.18 -16.31
CA ASP A 329 -4.45 -28.85 -15.71
C ASP A 329 -3.68 -27.96 -14.73
N ILE A 330 -3.53 -26.66 -15.03
CA ILE A 330 -2.95 -25.67 -14.13
C ILE A 330 -3.84 -25.50 -12.89
N ASP A 331 -5.15 -25.34 -13.08
CA ASP A 331 -6.09 -25.17 -11.98
C ASP A 331 -6.24 -26.45 -11.14
N ALA A 332 -6.06 -27.63 -11.73
CA ALA A 332 -5.98 -28.90 -11.02
C ALA A 332 -4.71 -29.00 -10.15
N GLU A 333 -3.54 -28.54 -10.62
CA GLU A 333 -2.34 -28.44 -9.78
C GLU A 333 -2.51 -27.41 -8.65
N LYS A 334 -3.00 -26.20 -8.96
CA LYS A 334 -3.23 -25.14 -7.95
C LYS A 334 -4.12 -25.63 -6.80
N LYS A 335 -5.15 -26.41 -7.09
CA LYS A 335 -6.04 -27.03 -6.07
C LYS A 335 -5.32 -28.01 -5.14
N LYS A 336 -4.19 -28.61 -5.53
CA LYS A 336 -3.39 -29.50 -4.67
C LYS A 336 -2.56 -28.73 -3.62
N ILE A 337 -2.42 -27.41 -3.77
CA ILE A 337 -1.66 -26.52 -2.88
C ILE A 337 -2.52 -25.40 -2.29
N ASP A 338 -3.84 -25.53 -2.31
CA ASP A 338 -4.79 -24.57 -1.73
C ASP A 338 -5.51 -25.23 -0.53
N PRO A 339 -5.37 -24.74 0.72
CA PRO A 339 -4.56 -23.60 1.12
C PRO A 339 -3.05 -23.87 1.09
N TYR A 340 -2.28 -22.83 0.76
CA TYR A 340 -0.82 -22.88 0.80
C TYR A 340 -0.33 -23.07 2.25
N TYR A 341 0.86 -23.67 2.42
CA TYR A 341 1.36 -23.91 3.78
C TYR A 341 1.64 -22.60 4.53
N PRO A 342 1.42 -22.53 5.85
CA PRO A 342 1.77 -21.36 6.64
C PRO A 342 3.28 -21.16 6.70
N PHE A 343 3.73 -19.92 6.56
CA PHE A 343 5.13 -19.53 6.73
C PHE A 343 5.22 -18.23 7.53
N ALA A 344 6.35 -17.99 8.18
CA ALA A 344 6.69 -16.72 8.78
C ALA A 344 7.57 -15.91 7.81
N HIS A 345 7.22 -14.64 7.61
CA HIS A 345 8.13 -13.67 6.99
C HIS A 345 9.26 -13.36 7.97
N GLY A 346 10.49 -13.34 7.47
CA GLY A 346 11.67 -13.07 8.28
C GLY A 346 12.86 -12.70 7.43
N VAL A 347 14.05 -12.84 8.02
CA VAL A 347 15.32 -12.60 7.35
C VAL A 347 16.31 -13.71 7.69
N LYS A 348 17.39 -13.80 6.91
CA LYS A 348 18.57 -14.63 7.20
C LYS A 348 19.85 -13.87 6.84
N ASP A 349 20.98 -14.36 7.33
CA ASP A 349 22.30 -13.87 6.93
C ASP A 349 22.62 -14.23 5.46
N LEU A 350 23.34 -13.35 4.78
CA LEU A 350 23.99 -13.65 3.51
C LEU A 350 25.17 -14.64 3.72
N PRO A 351 25.52 -15.46 2.73
CA PRO A 351 26.66 -16.39 2.84
C PRO A 351 28.01 -15.67 2.74
N ASP A 352 28.08 -14.58 1.99
CA ASP A 352 29.24 -13.67 1.91
C ASP A 352 28.97 -12.48 2.83
N ILE A 353 29.90 -12.23 3.74
CA ILE A 353 29.75 -11.36 4.90
C ILE A 353 30.81 -10.26 4.82
N ARG A 354 30.38 -9.00 4.66
CA ARG A 354 31.27 -7.85 4.44
C ARG A 354 30.90 -6.65 5.31
N ASP A 355 31.89 -5.84 5.64
CA ASP A 355 31.65 -4.49 6.16
C ASP A 355 31.07 -3.58 5.07
N LEU A 356 30.48 -2.45 5.45
CA LEU A 356 29.83 -1.51 4.52
C LEU A 356 30.70 -0.27 4.34
N GLU A 357 30.87 0.14 3.09
CA GLU A 357 31.51 1.40 2.69
C GLU A 357 30.73 2.61 3.22
N LEU A 358 31.44 3.60 3.77
CA LEU A 358 30.81 4.84 4.22
C LEU A 358 30.34 5.66 3.02
N SER A 359 29.03 5.79 2.82
CA SER A 359 28.48 6.63 1.76
C SER A 359 28.66 8.12 2.13
N ILE A 360 29.49 8.84 1.38
CA ILE A 360 29.87 10.22 1.67
C ILE A 360 28.63 11.11 1.52
N ARG A 361 28.32 11.87 2.58
CA ARG A 361 27.09 12.67 2.69
C ARG A 361 25.79 11.86 2.49
N GLY A 362 25.83 10.54 2.68
CA GLY A 362 24.70 9.64 2.46
C GLY A 362 24.43 9.25 1.01
N ASN A 363 25.28 9.67 0.06
CA ASN A 363 25.19 9.32 -1.35
C ASN A 363 25.76 7.91 -1.60
N PRO A 364 24.93 6.90 -1.94
CA PRO A 364 25.39 5.51 -2.10
C PRO A 364 26.34 5.31 -3.29
N GLU A 365 26.40 6.25 -4.23
CA GLU A 365 27.31 6.23 -5.38
C GLU A 365 28.69 6.86 -5.08
N ASP A 366 28.86 7.51 -3.92
CA ASP A 366 30.11 8.17 -3.50
C ASP A 366 30.63 7.48 -2.21
N LEU A 367 31.57 6.55 -2.38
CA LEU A 367 31.99 5.63 -1.34
C LEU A 367 33.35 5.99 -0.73
N GLY A 368 33.36 6.19 0.58
CA GLY A 368 34.55 6.24 1.42
C GLY A 368 35.00 4.86 1.92
N PRO A 369 35.94 4.82 2.89
CA PRO A 369 36.47 3.56 3.43
C PRO A 369 35.39 2.66 4.05
N PRO A 370 35.59 1.32 4.04
CA PRO A 370 34.72 0.39 4.76
C PRO A 370 34.73 0.66 6.27
N VAL A 371 33.55 0.56 6.88
CA VAL A 371 33.34 0.75 8.32
C VAL A 371 33.09 -0.61 8.97
N PRO A 372 34.00 -1.08 9.86
CA PRO A 372 33.79 -2.29 10.63
C PRO A 372 32.47 -2.24 11.39
N ARG A 373 31.65 -3.29 11.30
CA ARG A 373 30.43 -3.40 12.11
C ARG A 373 30.81 -3.47 13.59
N HIS A 374 30.12 -2.73 14.44
CA HIS A 374 30.29 -2.62 15.90
C HIS A 374 29.00 -2.02 16.51
N PHE A 375 28.94 -1.91 17.84
CA PHE A 375 27.82 -1.23 18.52
C PHE A 375 27.98 0.30 18.54
N LEU A 376 27.01 1.05 19.06
CA LEU A 376 27.10 2.51 19.18
C LEU A 376 28.25 2.89 20.13
N SER A 377 29.16 3.75 19.67
CA SER A 377 30.31 4.25 20.41
C SER A 377 29.91 4.96 21.71
N ILE A 378 28.88 5.80 21.66
CA ILE A 378 28.34 6.54 22.82
C ILE A 378 27.71 5.64 23.91
N LEU A 379 27.31 4.41 23.58
CA LEU A 379 26.81 3.41 24.54
C LEU A 379 27.87 2.36 24.90
N SER A 380 29.04 2.43 24.29
CA SER A 380 30.19 1.57 24.59
C SER A 380 31.06 2.23 25.65
N LYS A 381 31.72 1.42 26.49
CA LYS A 381 32.74 1.96 27.39
C LYS A 381 33.98 2.35 26.59
N GLU A 382 34.72 3.34 27.10
CA GLU A 382 35.97 3.77 26.48
C GLU A 382 36.98 2.60 26.42
N GLY A 383 37.54 2.36 25.23
CA GLY A 383 38.42 1.21 24.95
C GLY A 383 37.73 -0.14 24.73
N ASP A 384 36.41 -0.24 24.93
CA ASP A 384 35.66 -1.51 24.88
C ASP A 384 34.88 -1.73 23.56
N LEU A 385 34.96 -0.78 22.61
CA LEU A 385 34.28 -0.84 21.31
C LEU A 385 34.83 -2.00 20.45
N LYS A 386 34.07 -3.09 20.36
CA LYS A 386 34.45 -4.32 19.65
C LYS A 386 33.71 -4.44 18.33
N SER A 387 34.43 -4.88 17.30
CA SER A 387 33.83 -5.20 16.01
C SER A 387 33.05 -6.52 16.05
N PHE A 388 31.90 -6.56 15.39
CA PHE A 388 31.08 -7.74 15.19
C PHE A 388 31.70 -8.65 14.12
N SER A 389 31.88 -9.92 14.48
CA SER A 389 32.68 -10.89 13.71
C SER A 389 31.89 -12.15 13.32
N LYS A 390 30.66 -12.33 13.84
CA LYS A 390 29.89 -13.56 13.66
C LYS A 390 28.69 -13.35 12.73
N GLY A 391 28.78 -13.92 11.54
CA GLY A 391 27.75 -13.79 10.50
C GLY A 391 27.53 -12.31 10.16
N SER A 392 26.28 -11.90 10.04
CA SER A 392 25.91 -10.49 9.83
C SER A 392 26.24 -9.56 11.01
N GLY A 393 26.52 -10.09 12.20
CA GLY A 393 26.55 -9.33 13.44
C GLY A 393 25.16 -9.08 14.06
N ARG A 394 24.06 -9.57 13.46
CA ARG A 394 22.69 -9.36 14.01
C ARG A 394 22.51 -9.94 15.41
N LEU A 395 23.14 -11.08 15.71
CA LEU A 395 23.06 -11.68 17.05
C LEU A 395 23.86 -10.87 18.07
N GLU A 396 25.10 -10.49 17.72
CA GLU A 396 25.96 -9.65 18.55
C GLU A 396 25.29 -8.29 18.85
N LEU A 397 24.70 -7.64 17.84
CA LEU A 397 23.89 -6.43 18.00
C LEU A 397 22.68 -6.64 18.93
N ALA A 398 21.99 -7.79 18.85
CA ALA A 398 20.84 -8.07 19.70
C ALA A 398 21.24 -8.28 21.17
N ASP A 399 22.38 -8.94 21.41
CA ASP A 399 22.92 -9.18 22.74
C ASP A 399 23.43 -7.86 23.37
N GLU A 400 24.14 -7.02 22.60
CA GLU A 400 24.54 -5.67 23.03
C GLU A 400 23.33 -4.80 23.40
N ILE A 401 22.30 -4.73 22.56
CA ILE A 401 21.07 -3.96 22.85
C ILE A 401 20.43 -4.41 24.18
N VAL A 402 20.37 -5.72 24.46
CA VAL A 402 19.75 -6.24 25.68
C VAL A 402 20.62 -6.01 26.92
N ALA A 403 21.94 -5.85 26.78
CA ALA A 403 22.83 -5.48 27.87
C ALA A 403 22.71 -3.99 28.29
N GLN A 404 22.14 -3.14 27.46
CA GLN A 404 22.14 -1.68 27.67
C GLN A 404 21.03 -1.19 28.62
N PRO A 405 21.36 -0.38 29.66
CA PRO A 405 20.37 0.20 30.56
C PRO A 405 19.31 1.07 29.84
N ILE A 406 19.71 1.79 28.78
CA ILE A 406 18.77 2.61 28.01
C ILE A 406 17.68 1.76 27.34
N ALA A 407 18.01 0.55 26.87
CA ALA A 407 17.03 -0.35 26.25
C ALA A 407 15.98 -0.82 27.27
N MET A 408 16.39 -1.08 28.51
CA MET A 408 15.50 -1.44 29.60
C MET A 408 14.55 -0.29 29.96
N ARG A 409 15.07 0.95 30.03
CA ARG A 409 14.27 2.17 30.25
C ARG A 409 13.25 2.38 29.13
N VAL A 410 13.65 2.24 27.86
CA VAL A 410 12.75 2.38 26.71
C VAL A 410 11.66 1.31 26.73
N PHE A 411 12.01 0.04 26.98
CA PHE A 411 11.05 -1.06 27.08
C PHE A 411 10.02 -0.81 28.21
N VAL A 412 10.49 -0.47 29.40
CA VAL A 412 9.64 -0.16 30.55
C VAL A 412 8.74 1.05 30.28
N ASN A 413 9.28 2.13 29.69
CA ASN A 413 8.51 3.31 29.34
C ASN A 413 7.39 3.01 28.32
N ARG A 414 7.67 2.13 27.33
CA ARG A 414 6.64 1.66 26.38
C ARG A 414 5.56 0.82 27.07
N VAL A 415 5.91 -0.03 28.04
CA VAL A 415 4.92 -0.80 28.83
C VAL A 415 4.10 0.13 29.74
N TRP A 416 4.72 1.09 30.42
CA TRP A 416 4.04 2.12 31.20
C TRP A 416 3.03 2.89 30.33
N ARG A 417 3.48 3.38 29.18
CA ARG A 417 2.64 4.09 28.21
C ARG A 417 1.44 3.26 27.75
N GLY A 418 1.59 1.94 27.64
CA GLY A 418 0.49 1.02 27.33
C GLY A 418 -0.62 0.93 28.39
N HIS A 419 -0.36 1.36 29.63
CA HIS A 419 -1.35 1.41 30.72
C HIS A 419 -1.90 2.81 30.98
N PHE A 420 -1.09 3.86 30.78
CA PHE A 420 -1.43 5.23 31.16
C PHE A 420 -1.69 6.17 29.97
N GLY A 421 -1.52 5.69 28.73
CA GLY A 421 -1.65 6.46 27.48
C GLY A 421 -0.45 7.37 27.17
N THR A 422 0.17 7.93 28.20
CA THR A 422 1.40 8.74 28.17
C THR A 422 2.60 7.99 28.78
N GLY A 423 3.80 8.32 28.31
CA GLY A 423 5.05 7.81 28.88
C GLY A 423 5.53 8.60 30.10
N ILE A 424 6.45 8.01 30.86
CA ILE A 424 7.34 8.75 31.78
C ILE A 424 8.27 9.64 30.93
N VAL A 425 8.66 9.16 29.75
CA VAL A 425 9.17 9.96 28.63
C VAL A 425 8.13 9.89 27.51
N ASP A 426 7.49 11.02 27.14
CA ASP A 426 6.37 10.97 26.16
C ASP A 426 6.82 10.94 24.69
N THR A 427 8.14 11.00 24.47
CA THR A 427 8.82 10.70 23.20
C THR A 427 9.38 9.26 23.24
N PRO A 428 8.56 8.20 23.11
CA PRO A 428 8.98 6.82 23.38
C PRO A 428 10.07 6.29 22.45
N SER A 429 10.33 6.97 21.32
CA SER A 429 11.37 6.67 20.35
C SER A 429 12.55 7.67 20.34
N ASN A 430 12.53 8.69 21.22
CA ASN A 430 13.62 9.65 21.36
C ASN A 430 13.87 9.96 22.85
N PHE A 431 14.96 9.40 23.38
CA PHE A 431 15.52 9.62 24.71
C PHE A 431 16.80 10.49 24.65
N GLY A 432 17.17 10.95 23.46
CA GLY A 432 18.31 11.83 23.22
C GLY A 432 18.07 13.27 23.69
N ILE A 433 18.96 14.18 23.29
CA ILE A 433 18.96 15.59 23.71
C ILE A 433 17.69 16.34 23.31
N THR A 434 17.08 15.97 22.19
CA THR A 434 15.82 16.58 21.68
C THR A 434 14.56 15.85 22.14
N GLY A 435 14.69 14.75 22.90
CA GLY A 435 13.57 14.04 23.50
C GLY A 435 13.07 14.73 24.77
N GLU A 436 11.86 14.36 25.22
CA GLU A 436 11.39 14.77 26.54
C GLU A 436 12.25 14.15 27.65
N ARG A 437 12.51 14.91 28.71
CA ARG A 437 13.13 14.37 29.91
C ARG A 437 12.11 13.56 30.73
N PRO A 438 12.53 12.51 31.43
CA PRO A 438 11.63 11.74 32.28
C PRO A 438 11.07 12.62 33.40
N ILE A 439 9.74 12.72 33.49
CA ILE A 439 9.05 13.46 34.56
C ILE A 439 9.31 12.87 35.96
N HIS A 440 9.59 11.57 36.03
CA HIS A 440 9.95 10.85 37.25
C HIS A 440 11.16 9.94 36.96
N PRO A 441 12.41 10.46 36.96
CA PRO A 441 13.61 9.70 36.59
C PRO A 441 13.86 8.51 37.53
N GLU A 442 13.63 8.70 38.83
CA GLU A 442 13.80 7.68 39.87
C GLU A 442 12.84 6.51 39.69
N LEU A 443 11.59 6.78 39.30
CA LEU A 443 10.59 5.76 38.99
C LEU A 443 10.98 4.94 37.75
N LEU A 444 11.46 5.62 36.70
CA LEU A 444 11.92 4.96 35.48
C LEU A 444 13.11 4.03 35.76
N GLU A 445 14.07 4.49 36.57
CA GLU A 445 15.23 3.69 36.97
C GLU A 445 14.87 2.55 37.93
N HIS A 446 13.93 2.78 38.85
CA HIS A 446 13.37 1.73 39.71
C HIS A 446 12.75 0.61 38.87
N LEU A 447 11.80 0.94 37.99
CA LEU A 447 11.12 -0.04 37.15
C LEU A 447 12.08 -0.74 36.18
N ALA A 448 13.06 -0.03 35.58
CA ALA A 448 14.06 -0.62 34.69
C ALA A 448 14.98 -1.60 35.44
N SER A 449 15.53 -1.20 36.60
CA SER A 449 16.41 -2.07 37.38
C SER A 449 15.65 -3.26 38.01
N THR A 450 14.41 -3.06 38.46
CA THR A 450 13.53 -4.14 38.96
C THR A 450 13.13 -5.10 37.84
N PHE A 451 12.87 -4.62 36.63
CA PHE A 451 12.61 -5.47 35.46
C PHE A 451 13.79 -6.41 35.15
N VAL A 452 15.03 -5.89 35.14
CA VAL A 452 16.24 -6.70 34.96
C VAL A 452 16.42 -7.71 36.10
N LYS A 453 16.35 -7.27 37.37
CA LYS A 453 16.44 -8.15 38.56
C LYS A 453 15.40 -9.28 38.54
N ASN A 454 14.23 -9.03 37.97
CA ASN A 454 13.14 -10.00 37.82
C ASN A 454 13.28 -10.94 36.60
N GLY A 455 14.43 -10.93 35.92
CA GLY A 455 14.71 -11.77 34.75
C GLY A 455 13.99 -11.29 33.49
N MET A 456 13.82 -9.97 33.34
CA MET A 456 13.12 -9.33 32.22
C MET A 456 11.70 -9.87 31.98
N SER A 457 11.02 -10.29 33.06
CA SER A 457 9.68 -10.87 32.99
C SER A 457 8.63 -9.77 32.78
N THR A 458 8.15 -9.61 31.54
CA THR A 458 7.09 -8.66 31.18
C THR A 458 5.84 -8.84 32.06
N LYS A 459 5.47 -10.08 32.39
CA LYS A 459 4.34 -10.38 33.29
C LYS A 459 4.52 -9.82 34.70
N LYS A 460 5.74 -9.84 35.26
CA LYS A 460 6.02 -9.26 36.57
C LYS A 460 5.95 -7.72 36.52
N LEU A 461 6.52 -7.11 35.48
CA LEU A 461 6.42 -5.66 35.25
C LEU A 461 4.97 -5.19 35.11
N HIS A 462 4.14 -5.90 34.34
CA HIS A 462 2.69 -5.64 34.28
C HIS A 462 2.06 -5.72 35.68
N ARG A 463 2.33 -6.79 36.44
CA ARG A 463 1.78 -6.95 37.80
C ARG A 463 2.20 -5.82 38.75
N GLU A 464 3.45 -5.39 38.69
CA GLU A 464 4.00 -4.30 39.50
C GLU A 464 3.31 -2.96 39.21
N ILE A 465 3.12 -2.62 37.93
CA ILE A 465 2.39 -1.42 37.51
C ILE A 465 0.91 -1.50 37.93
N LEU A 466 0.23 -2.61 37.62
CA LEU A 466 -1.22 -2.78 37.88
C LEU A 466 -1.58 -2.86 39.38
N LEU A 467 -0.63 -3.22 40.24
CA LEU A 467 -0.78 -3.23 41.70
C LEU A 467 -0.30 -1.92 42.36
N SER A 468 0.19 -0.94 41.60
CA SER A 468 0.57 0.36 42.13
C SER A 468 -0.66 1.18 42.52
N SER A 469 -0.50 2.06 43.52
CA SER A 469 -1.53 3.04 43.89
C SER A 469 -1.89 3.97 42.74
N VAL A 470 -0.90 4.36 41.93
CA VAL A 470 -1.05 5.27 40.77
C VAL A 470 -1.97 4.67 39.70
N TYR A 471 -1.83 3.37 39.39
CA TYR A 471 -2.73 2.69 38.46
C TYR A 471 -4.17 2.57 39.00
N GLN A 472 -4.32 2.49 40.33
CA GLN A 472 -5.60 2.31 41.01
C GLN A 472 -6.28 3.64 41.41
N LEU A 473 -5.75 4.79 40.97
CA LEU A 473 -6.37 6.09 41.20
C LEU A 473 -7.73 6.19 40.49
N SER A 474 -8.63 6.99 41.07
CA SER A 474 -9.88 7.34 40.42
C SER A 474 -9.61 8.17 39.15
N ALA A 475 -10.48 8.05 38.14
CA ALA A 475 -10.53 8.96 37.00
C ALA A 475 -11.35 10.25 37.28
N ALA A 476 -11.73 10.49 38.54
CA ALA A 476 -12.42 11.70 38.97
C ALA A 476 -11.52 12.94 38.85
N ASP A 477 -12.14 14.08 38.54
CA ASP A 477 -11.44 15.35 38.43
C ASP A 477 -11.19 16.00 39.82
N ASN A 478 -10.16 16.84 39.90
CA ASN A 478 -9.82 17.59 41.11
C ASN A 478 -9.30 18.96 40.69
N ALA A 479 -10.08 20.02 40.94
CA ALA A 479 -9.76 21.37 40.48
C ALA A 479 -8.39 21.88 40.96
N THR A 480 -7.95 21.52 42.17
CA THR A 480 -6.65 21.94 42.71
C THR A 480 -5.48 21.22 42.04
N ALA A 481 -5.65 19.94 41.68
CA ALA A 481 -4.64 19.19 40.94
C ALA A 481 -4.61 19.60 39.46
N PHE A 482 -5.80 19.75 38.83
CA PHE A 482 -5.96 20.22 37.46
C PHE A 482 -5.35 21.61 37.24
N ALA A 483 -5.48 22.53 38.21
CA ALA A 483 -4.85 23.85 38.13
C ALA A 483 -3.31 23.82 38.18
N LYS A 484 -2.70 22.73 38.68
CA LYS A 484 -1.23 22.53 38.72
C LYS A 484 -0.72 21.71 37.54
N ASP A 485 -1.51 20.75 37.09
CA ASP A 485 -1.16 19.79 36.04
C ASP A 485 -2.42 19.36 35.27
N SER A 486 -2.89 20.24 34.39
CA SER A 486 -4.08 19.99 33.56
C SER A 486 -3.89 18.84 32.56
N GLY A 487 -2.64 18.58 32.17
CA GLY A 487 -2.25 17.45 31.32
C GLY A 487 -2.20 16.10 32.04
N ASN A 488 -2.33 16.08 33.38
CA ASN A 488 -2.16 14.90 34.22
C ASN A 488 -0.84 14.15 33.95
N ARG A 489 0.25 14.90 33.70
CA ARG A 489 1.60 14.36 33.51
C ARG A 489 2.14 13.76 34.81
N LEU A 490 1.80 14.31 35.97
CA LEU A 490 2.18 13.84 37.30
C LEU A 490 1.30 12.69 37.82
N TYR A 491 0.39 12.15 36.99
CA TYR A 491 -0.48 11.02 37.29
C TYR A 491 -1.27 11.14 38.61
N TRP A 492 -1.87 12.31 38.85
CA TRP A 492 -2.69 12.57 40.05
C TRP A 492 -4.10 11.98 39.96
N ARG A 493 -4.53 11.52 38.78
CA ARG A 493 -5.73 10.70 38.54
C ARG A 493 -5.47 9.66 37.44
N PHE A 494 -6.37 8.69 37.26
CA PHE A 494 -6.32 7.82 36.09
C PHE A 494 -6.76 8.58 34.82
N ASN A 495 -6.15 8.24 33.68
CA ASN A 495 -6.49 8.80 32.38
C ASN A 495 -7.43 7.86 31.62
N LYS A 496 -8.67 8.31 31.40
CA LYS A 496 -9.63 7.64 30.51
C LYS A 496 -9.03 7.55 29.11
N GLN A 497 -8.81 6.33 28.64
CA GLN A 497 -8.20 6.06 27.35
C GLN A 497 -9.26 5.56 26.37
N ARG A 498 -9.28 6.09 25.15
CA ARG A 498 -10.06 5.51 24.06
C ARG A 498 -9.49 4.12 23.74
N MET A 499 -10.36 3.13 23.57
CA MET A 499 -9.94 1.81 23.12
C MET A 499 -9.34 1.85 21.71
N ASP A 500 -8.22 1.17 21.53
CA ASP A 500 -7.64 0.85 20.21
C ASP A 500 -8.64 0.04 19.35
N ALA A 501 -8.50 0.07 18.02
CA ALA A 501 -9.37 -0.67 17.09
C ALA A 501 -9.55 -2.14 17.51
N GLU A 502 -8.47 -2.81 17.89
CA GLU A 502 -8.45 -4.20 18.32
C GLU A 502 -9.16 -4.39 19.67
N GLN A 503 -8.93 -3.49 20.64
CA GLN A 503 -9.57 -3.53 21.96
C GLN A 503 -11.07 -3.30 21.86
N LEU A 504 -11.51 -2.34 21.06
CA LEU A 504 -12.92 -2.00 20.87
C LEU A 504 -13.69 -3.17 20.25
N ARG A 505 -13.15 -3.75 19.17
CA ARG A 505 -13.77 -4.87 18.46
C ARG A 505 -13.78 -6.15 19.31
N ASP A 506 -12.67 -6.47 19.97
CA ASP A 506 -12.61 -7.61 20.90
C ASP A 506 -13.58 -7.40 22.07
N SER A 507 -13.71 -6.18 22.62
CA SER A 507 -14.65 -5.88 23.71
C SER A 507 -16.11 -6.11 23.28
N VAL A 508 -16.51 -5.66 22.08
CA VAL A 508 -17.86 -5.93 21.53
C VAL A 508 -18.14 -7.43 21.43
N LEU A 509 -17.19 -8.21 20.88
CA LEU A 509 -17.31 -9.68 20.78
C LEU A 509 -17.37 -10.38 22.16
N LEU A 510 -16.66 -9.84 23.16
CA LEU A 510 -16.60 -10.39 24.52
C LEU A 510 -17.92 -10.18 25.27
N VAL A 511 -18.49 -8.96 25.20
CA VAL A 511 -19.72 -8.62 25.90
C VAL A 511 -20.95 -9.24 25.23
N SER A 512 -20.99 -9.34 23.90
CA SER A 512 -22.03 -10.12 23.20
C SER A 512 -21.91 -11.63 23.45
N GLY A 513 -20.71 -12.10 23.81
CA GLY A 513 -20.45 -13.52 24.08
C GLY A 513 -20.18 -14.35 22.83
N THR A 514 -19.86 -13.71 21.71
CA THR A 514 -19.60 -14.40 20.44
C THR A 514 -18.12 -14.66 20.17
N MET A 515 -17.19 -14.09 20.97
CA MET A 515 -15.75 -14.19 20.77
C MET A 515 -15.24 -15.64 20.66
N ASP A 516 -14.61 -15.94 19.51
CA ASP A 516 -13.76 -17.11 19.34
C ASP A 516 -12.36 -16.85 19.93
N ASN A 517 -12.02 -17.66 20.94
CA ASN A 517 -10.75 -17.61 21.66
C ASN A 517 -9.67 -18.54 21.07
N ALA A 518 -9.92 -19.19 19.91
CA ALA A 518 -8.93 -20.03 19.25
C ALA A 518 -7.64 -19.25 18.96
N VAL A 519 -6.50 -19.85 19.31
CA VAL A 519 -5.16 -19.27 19.16
C VAL A 519 -4.48 -19.82 17.91
N GLY A 520 -3.90 -18.94 17.09
CA GLY A 520 -3.17 -19.30 15.86
C GLY A 520 -4.08 -19.46 14.64
N GLY A 521 -3.69 -20.29 13.68
CA GLY A 521 -4.40 -20.46 12.40
C GLY A 521 -4.28 -19.25 11.46
N PRO A 522 -4.90 -19.31 10.26
CA PRO A 522 -4.81 -18.24 9.26
C PRO A 522 -5.54 -16.96 9.71
N SER A 523 -5.07 -15.82 9.21
CA SER A 523 -5.78 -14.55 9.34
C SER A 523 -6.97 -14.47 8.38
N THR A 524 -7.98 -13.68 8.74
CA THR A 524 -9.26 -13.58 8.00
C THR A 524 -9.76 -12.14 7.94
N GLU A 525 -10.51 -11.79 6.90
CA GLU A 525 -11.10 -10.44 6.76
C GLU A 525 -12.01 -10.10 7.96
N LEU A 526 -12.05 -8.84 8.41
CA LEU A 526 -12.77 -8.42 9.63
C LEU A 526 -14.28 -8.22 9.41
N SER A 527 -14.90 -9.10 8.62
CA SER A 527 -16.35 -9.09 8.34
C SER A 527 -17.20 -9.25 9.62
N PRO A 528 -18.51 -8.89 9.58
CA PRO A 528 -19.45 -9.13 10.69
C PRO A 528 -19.53 -10.58 11.16
N ALA A 529 -19.24 -11.55 10.28
CA ALA A 529 -19.22 -12.98 10.60
C ALA A 529 -17.92 -13.44 11.29
N ASN A 530 -16.86 -12.64 11.25
CA ASN A 530 -15.59 -12.98 11.89
C ASN A 530 -15.68 -12.79 13.41
N LYS A 531 -15.68 -13.90 14.15
CA LYS A 531 -15.79 -13.91 15.61
C LYS A 531 -14.43 -13.95 16.33
N ARG A 532 -13.32 -14.06 15.59
CA ARG A 532 -11.99 -14.18 16.17
C ARG A 532 -11.53 -12.84 16.73
N ARG A 533 -10.62 -12.92 17.71
CA ARG A 533 -9.84 -11.76 18.17
C ARG A 533 -9.18 -11.03 17.01
N THR A 534 -9.18 -9.71 17.08
CA THR A 534 -8.81 -8.81 15.98
C THR A 534 -7.33 -8.90 15.59
N ILE A 535 -6.48 -9.43 16.48
CA ILE A 535 -5.09 -9.83 16.19
C ILE A 535 -4.97 -10.95 15.13
N TYR A 536 -6.04 -11.71 14.87
CA TYR A 536 -6.17 -12.67 13.77
C TYR A 536 -6.93 -12.09 12.56
N GLY A 537 -7.19 -10.77 12.57
CA GLY A 537 -7.62 -10.02 11.41
C GLY A 537 -6.53 -9.98 10.34
N LYS A 538 -6.93 -10.00 9.07
CA LYS A 538 -6.00 -9.84 7.96
C LYS A 538 -5.59 -8.37 7.83
N VAL A 539 -4.31 -8.09 8.00
CA VAL A 539 -3.71 -6.78 7.69
C VAL A 539 -3.09 -6.86 6.31
N SER A 540 -3.41 -5.91 5.43
CA SER A 540 -2.85 -5.82 4.08
C SER A 540 -2.16 -4.48 3.90
N ARG A 541 -0.92 -4.52 3.41
CA ARG A 541 -0.06 -3.36 3.17
C ARG A 541 -0.50 -2.48 2.00
N TYR A 542 -1.26 -3.04 1.05
CA TYR A 542 -1.76 -2.34 -0.15
C TYR A 542 -3.16 -1.74 0.02
N LYS A 543 -4.06 -2.48 0.68
CA LYS A 543 -5.39 -2.02 1.08
C LYS A 543 -5.61 -2.44 2.52
N LEU A 544 -5.53 -1.50 3.46
CA LEU A 544 -5.89 -1.75 4.86
C LEU A 544 -7.40 -2.02 4.97
N ASP A 545 -7.79 -2.77 5.99
CA ASP A 545 -9.20 -2.99 6.31
C ASP A 545 -9.88 -1.68 6.74
N GLU A 546 -11.12 -1.46 6.30
CA GLU A 546 -11.84 -0.19 6.48
C GLU A 546 -12.17 0.08 7.96
N TYR A 547 -12.39 -0.95 8.78
CA TYR A 547 -12.55 -0.79 10.23
C TYR A 547 -11.21 -0.42 10.89
N LEU A 548 -10.12 -1.11 10.54
CA LEU A 548 -8.79 -0.79 11.07
C LEU A 548 -8.39 0.65 10.72
N GLN A 549 -8.58 1.07 9.47
CA GLN A 549 -8.31 2.44 9.04
C GLN A 549 -9.17 3.47 9.79
N LEU A 550 -10.46 3.19 9.96
CA LEU A 550 -11.40 4.10 10.64
C LEU A 550 -11.08 4.27 12.14
N PHE A 551 -10.56 3.23 12.80
CA PHE A 551 -10.19 3.24 14.22
C PHE A 551 -8.68 3.40 14.45
N ASP A 552 -8.05 4.21 13.59
CA ASP A 552 -6.67 4.68 13.75
C ASP A 552 -5.62 3.56 13.88
N PHE A 553 -5.74 2.48 13.11
CA PHE A 553 -4.70 1.45 13.05
C PHE A 553 -3.41 2.01 12.42
N PRO A 554 -2.22 1.80 13.04
CA PRO A 554 -0.96 2.27 12.49
C PRO A 554 -0.74 1.80 11.04
N ASN A 555 -0.22 2.68 10.18
CA ASN A 555 0.06 2.32 8.79
C ASN A 555 1.08 1.16 8.75
N PRO A 556 0.73 -0.03 8.23
CA PRO A 556 1.57 -1.22 8.29
C PRO A 556 2.80 -1.18 7.37
N ASN A 557 3.03 -0.07 6.66
CA ASN A 557 4.19 0.16 5.81
C ASN A 557 5.33 0.95 6.48
N ILE A 558 5.09 1.56 7.65
CA ILE A 558 6.06 2.41 8.35
C ILE A 558 6.13 2.10 9.84
N SER A 559 7.26 2.42 10.47
CA SER A 559 7.39 2.35 11.93
C SER A 559 6.56 3.45 12.60
N ALA A 560 5.77 3.08 13.62
CA ALA A 560 4.97 4.01 14.40
C ALA A 560 5.34 3.93 15.89
N GLU A 561 5.80 5.04 16.46
CA GLU A 561 6.20 5.11 17.87
C GLU A 561 5.03 5.17 18.85
N ARG A 562 3.88 5.67 18.37
CA ARG A 562 2.58 5.73 19.05
C ARG A 562 1.45 5.65 18.03
N ARG A 563 0.27 5.22 18.49
CA ARG A 563 -0.98 5.42 17.76
C ARG A 563 -1.42 6.89 17.88
N PHE A 564 -1.81 7.51 16.78
CA PHE A 564 -2.46 8.83 16.78
C PHE A 564 -3.96 8.60 16.87
N ALA A 565 -4.61 9.04 17.95
CA ALA A 565 -6.06 8.92 18.08
C ALA A 565 -6.75 10.12 17.42
N THR A 566 -7.65 9.87 16.47
CA THR A 566 -8.55 10.90 15.94
C THR A 566 -9.87 10.91 16.71
N THR A 567 -10.76 11.86 16.43
CA THR A 567 -12.15 11.81 16.88
C THR A 567 -13.01 12.34 15.74
N VAL A 568 -13.48 11.44 14.89
CA VAL A 568 -14.22 11.79 13.67
C VAL A 568 -15.67 11.28 13.72
N PRO A 569 -16.65 12.02 13.16
CA PRO A 569 -18.06 11.59 13.15
C PRO A 569 -18.28 10.19 12.56
N LEU A 570 -17.45 9.77 11.59
CA LEU A 570 -17.51 8.45 10.97
C LEU A 570 -17.32 7.30 11.98
N GLN A 571 -16.44 7.45 12.98
CA GLN A 571 -16.24 6.44 14.03
C GLN A 571 -17.53 6.26 14.87
N ARG A 572 -18.20 7.38 15.18
CA ARG A 572 -19.50 7.36 15.88
C ARG A 572 -20.60 6.74 15.03
N LEU A 573 -20.65 7.08 13.74
CA LEU A 573 -21.62 6.53 12.80
C LEU A 573 -21.43 5.02 12.59
N PHE A 574 -20.19 4.53 12.57
CA PHE A 574 -19.91 3.08 12.54
C PHE A 574 -20.49 2.36 13.76
N LEU A 575 -20.30 2.91 14.96
CA LEU A 575 -20.83 2.33 16.20
C LEU A 575 -22.37 2.28 16.24
N MET A 576 -23.03 3.20 15.54
CA MET A 576 -24.51 3.30 15.50
C MET A 576 -25.16 2.54 14.34
N ASN A 577 -24.45 2.33 13.22
CA ASN A 577 -25.06 1.90 11.95
C ASN A 577 -24.40 0.72 11.25
N SER A 578 -23.24 0.21 11.71
CA SER A 578 -22.57 -0.90 11.03
C SER A 578 -23.22 -2.26 11.29
N ASP A 579 -23.20 -3.14 10.28
CA ASP A 579 -23.70 -4.51 10.37
C ASP A 579 -23.01 -5.31 11.48
N PHE A 580 -21.71 -5.08 11.71
CA PHE A 580 -20.99 -5.70 12.82
C PHE A 580 -21.64 -5.34 14.16
N MET A 581 -21.85 -4.05 14.44
CA MET A 581 -22.43 -3.61 15.71
C MET A 581 -23.86 -4.09 15.88
N GLN A 582 -24.65 -4.09 14.80
CA GLN A 582 -26.03 -4.56 14.84
C GLN A 582 -26.13 -6.08 15.09
N VAL A 583 -25.31 -6.90 14.42
CA VAL A 583 -25.23 -8.36 14.69
C VAL A 583 -24.83 -8.61 16.14
N GLN A 584 -23.80 -7.93 16.64
CA GLN A 584 -23.31 -8.15 18.01
C GLN A 584 -24.29 -7.66 19.08
N ALA A 585 -25.06 -6.61 18.79
CA ALA A 585 -26.12 -6.12 19.66
C ALA A 585 -27.29 -7.10 19.78
N GLU A 586 -27.69 -7.78 18.70
CA GLU A 586 -28.72 -8.85 18.77
C GLU A 586 -28.21 -10.09 19.52
N GLU A 587 -26.94 -10.48 19.36
CA GLU A 587 -26.36 -11.59 20.14
C GLU A 587 -26.27 -11.24 21.64
N LEU A 588 -25.94 -9.99 21.97
CA LEU A 588 -26.00 -9.48 23.36
C LEU A 588 -27.45 -9.48 23.91
N ALA A 589 -28.45 -9.12 23.10
CA ALA A 589 -29.86 -9.19 23.49
C ALA A 589 -30.30 -10.63 23.80
N LYS A 590 -29.89 -11.62 22.97
CA LYS A 590 -30.13 -13.05 23.22
C LYS A 590 -29.47 -13.50 24.54
N ARG A 591 -28.24 -13.06 24.81
CA ARG A 591 -27.47 -13.40 26.02
C ARG A 591 -28.17 -13.02 27.33
N ILE A 592 -29.02 -11.99 27.33
CA ILE A 592 -29.78 -11.54 28.51
C ILE A 592 -31.25 -11.97 28.52
N ALA A 593 -31.75 -12.62 27.46
CA ALA A 593 -33.18 -12.90 27.30
C ALA A 593 -33.78 -13.76 28.44
N ALA A 594 -32.96 -14.64 29.02
CA ALA A 594 -33.33 -15.54 30.12
C ALA A 594 -33.41 -14.86 31.51
N GLU A 595 -33.01 -13.59 31.64
CA GLU A 595 -33.20 -12.83 32.89
C GLU A 595 -34.70 -12.63 33.17
N PRO A 596 -35.15 -12.71 34.45
CA PRO A 596 -36.55 -12.94 34.81
C PRO A 596 -37.51 -11.79 34.47
N ASP A 597 -37.01 -10.56 34.42
CA ASP A 597 -37.80 -9.36 34.12
C ASP A 597 -36.96 -8.29 33.39
N ASN A 598 -37.62 -7.24 32.89
CA ASN A 598 -36.96 -6.19 32.12
C ASN A 598 -35.96 -5.34 32.94
N ARG A 599 -36.14 -5.20 34.26
CA ARG A 599 -35.17 -4.51 35.15
C ARG A 599 -33.94 -5.40 35.38
N ALA A 600 -34.12 -6.71 35.56
CA ALA A 600 -33.02 -7.67 35.60
C ALA A 600 -32.23 -7.69 34.28
N ARG A 601 -32.92 -7.65 33.13
CA ARG A 601 -32.31 -7.51 31.80
C ARG A 601 -31.46 -6.25 31.66
N VAL A 602 -31.99 -5.06 32.01
CA VAL A 602 -31.21 -3.80 32.00
C VAL A 602 -30.00 -3.90 32.95
N ARG A 603 -30.19 -4.43 34.16
CA ARG A 603 -29.09 -4.63 35.12
C ARG A 603 -27.99 -5.53 34.57
N LYS A 604 -28.35 -6.66 33.96
CA LYS A 604 -27.40 -7.60 33.35
C LYS A 604 -26.66 -6.98 32.17
N MET A 605 -27.37 -6.20 31.34
CA MET A 605 -26.78 -5.46 30.23
C MET A 605 -25.67 -4.50 30.71
N TYR A 606 -25.95 -3.70 31.74
CA TYR A 606 -24.97 -2.78 32.34
C TYR A 606 -23.77 -3.51 32.96
N GLN A 607 -23.99 -4.66 33.61
CA GLN A 607 -22.92 -5.48 34.16
C GLN A 607 -22.01 -6.05 33.06
N LEU A 608 -22.56 -6.45 31.91
CA LEU A 608 -21.78 -6.95 30.77
C LEU A 608 -21.05 -5.83 30.04
N VAL A 609 -21.73 -4.72 29.71
CA VAL A 609 -21.19 -3.64 28.86
C VAL A 609 -20.26 -2.70 29.64
N TYR A 610 -20.56 -2.41 30.90
CA TYR A 610 -19.82 -1.42 31.70
C TYR A 610 -19.18 -1.97 32.98
N GLY A 611 -19.34 -3.27 33.30
CA GLY A 611 -18.80 -3.86 34.52
C GLY A 611 -19.39 -3.32 35.84
N ARG A 612 -20.53 -2.61 35.78
CA ARG A 612 -21.20 -2.01 36.95
C ARG A 612 -22.70 -2.24 36.93
N VAL A 613 -23.38 -1.96 38.04
CA VAL A 613 -24.84 -1.85 38.07
C VAL A 613 -25.30 -0.49 37.49
N PRO A 614 -26.49 -0.42 36.88
CA PRO A 614 -27.10 0.86 36.52
C PRO A 614 -27.56 1.59 37.77
N THR A 615 -27.60 2.92 37.70
CA THR A 615 -28.37 3.76 38.63
C THR A 615 -29.87 3.58 38.40
N GLU A 616 -30.70 4.07 39.32
CA GLU A 616 -32.15 4.02 39.16
C GLU A 616 -32.60 4.82 37.93
N SER A 617 -32.02 6.00 37.68
CA SER A 617 -32.31 6.82 36.48
C SER A 617 -31.99 6.07 35.18
N GLU A 618 -30.82 5.42 35.11
CA GLU A 618 -30.43 4.60 33.95
C GLU A 618 -31.34 3.39 33.75
N THR A 619 -31.80 2.78 34.85
CA THR A 619 -32.76 1.67 34.81
C THR A 619 -34.09 2.13 34.21
N GLN A 620 -34.61 3.28 34.63
CA GLN A 620 -35.85 3.85 34.09
C GLN A 620 -35.70 4.28 32.63
N LEU A 621 -34.56 4.87 32.24
CA LEU A 621 -34.26 5.17 30.83
C LEU A 621 -34.28 3.92 29.95
N GLY A 622 -33.70 2.81 30.43
CA GLY A 622 -33.73 1.52 29.72
C GLY A 622 -35.15 0.96 29.57
N LEU A 623 -35.93 0.93 30.66
CA LEU A 623 -37.31 0.47 30.62
C LEU A 623 -38.19 1.33 29.69
N ASN A 624 -37.99 2.65 29.69
CA ASN A 624 -38.69 3.57 28.79
C ASN A 624 -38.30 3.35 27.34
N TYR A 625 -37.01 3.19 27.02
CA TYR A 625 -36.53 2.93 25.65
C TYR A 625 -37.16 1.66 25.04
N ILE A 626 -37.21 0.57 25.82
CA ILE A 626 -37.84 -0.70 25.40
C ILE A 626 -39.36 -0.54 25.20
N LYS A 627 -40.01 0.38 25.91
CA LYS A 627 -41.45 0.65 25.79
C LYS A 627 -41.81 1.55 24.61
N THR A 628 -40.96 2.54 24.28
CA THR A 628 -41.27 3.55 23.25
C THR A 628 -40.65 3.26 21.88
N GLU A 629 -39.68 2.33 21.80
CA GLU A 629 -39.02 1.88 20.57
C GLU A 629 -38.66 3.01 19.57
N PRO A 630 -37.98 4.09 20.02
CA PRO A 630 -37.93 5.39 19.31
C PRO A 630 -37.17 5.38 17.96
N MET A 631 -36.64 4.24 17.53
CA MET A 631 -35.93 4.06 16.25
C MET A 631 -36.71 3.18 15.25
N LEU A 632 -37.84 2.60 15.64
CA LEU A 632 -38.57 1.61 14.83
C LEU A 632 -39.03 2.18 13.47
N GLU A 633 -39.68 3.35 13.49
CA GLU A 633 -40.21 4.01 12.28
C GLU A 633 -39.11 4.33 11.25
N PHE A 634 -37.93 4.75 11.72
CA PHE A 634 -36.78 5.03 10.86
C PHE A 634 -36.21 3.76 10.22
N GLU A 635 -36.07 2.68 10.99
CA GLU A 635 -35.56 1.40 10.49
C GLU A 635 -36.55 0.75 9.51
N GLU A 636 -37.86 0.85 9.74
CA GLU A 636 -38.89 0.47 8.76
C GLU A 636 -38.82 1.30 7.47
N GLY A 637 -38.64 2.61 7.59
CA GLY A 637 -38.47 3.51 6.44
C GLY A 637 -37.24 3.14 5.60
N LYS A 638 -36.12 2.82 6.26
CA LYS A 638 -34.89 2.35 5.60
C LYS A 638 -35.12 0.99 4.91
N LYS A 639 -35.74 0.02 5.59
CA LYS A 639 -36.03 -1.31 5.00
C LYS A 639 -36.86 -1.19 3.72
N LYS A 640 -37.92 -0.35 3.73
CA LYS A 640 -38.75 -0.04 2.55
C LYS A 640 -37.97 0.66 1.43
N ALA A 641 -36.90 1.41 1.74
CA ALA A 641 -36.03 2.03 0.75
C ALA A 641 -35.02 1.04 0.15
N ASP A 642 -34.41 0.19 0.97
CA ASP A 642 -33.46 -0.85 0.56
C ASP A 642 -34.16 -1.92 -0.31
N GLU A 643 -35.40 -2.30 0.03
CA GLU A 643 -36.25 -3.18 -0.77
C GLU A 643 -36.54 -2.57 -2.16
N LYS A 644 -36.95 -1.30 -2.22
CA LYS A 644 -37.15 -0.57 -3.50
C LYS A 644 -35.86 -0.43 -4.32
N ALA A 645 -34.70 -0.29 -3.68
CA ALA A 645 -33.40 -0.24 -4.36
C ALA A 645 -33.01 -1.62 -4.93
N ALA A 646 -33.31 -2.70 -4.21
CA ALA A 646 -33.10 -4.07 -4.67
C ALA A 646 -34.03 -4.43 -5.85
N GLU A 647 -35.29 -3.97 -5.83
CA GLU A 647 -36.22 -4.12 -6.97
C GLU A 647 -35.74 -3.35 -8.20
N LYS A 648 -35.35 -2.08 -8.07
CA LYS A 648 -34.78 -1.29 -9.18
C LYS A 648 -33.52 -1.91 -9.81
N ASN A 649 -32.70 -2.63 -9.02
CA ASN A 649 -31.55 -3.36 -9.54
C ASN A 649 -31.92 -4.69 -10.20
N LYS A 650 -33.06 -5.30 -9.85
CA LYS A 650 -33.60 -6.48 -10.57
C LYS A 650 -34.22 -6.10 -11.92
N ASP A 651 -34.94 -4.99 -12.01
CA ASP A 651 -35.59 -4.57 -13.27
C ASP A 651 -34.58 -4.28 -14.38
N LYS A 652 -33.42 -3.71 -14.03
CA LYS A 652 -32.28 -3.50 -14.95
C LYS A 652 -31.57 -4.79 -15.43
N SER A 653 -32.10 -5.97 -15.07
CA SER A 653 -31.54 -7.27 -15.48
C SER A 653 -32.44 -8.08 -16.44
N LYS A 654 -33.59 -7.53 -16.87
CA LYS A 654 -34.36 -8.07 -18.00
C LYS A 654 -33.79 -7.56 -19.34
N PRO A 655 -33.67 -8.41 -20.37
CA PRO A 655 -33.40 -7.96 -21.73
C PRO A 655 -34.70 -7.44 -22.37
N GLU A 656 -34.85 -6.13 -22.52
CA GLU A 656 -35.90 -5.56 -23.36
C GLU A 656 -35.49 -5.55 -24.83
N THR A 657 -36.35 -6.13 -25.66
CA THR A 657 -36.23 -6.23 -27.12
C THR A 657 -36.86 -5.01 -27.78
N THR A 658 -36.10 -4.33 -28.65
CA THR A 658 -36.53 -3.63 -29.88
C THR A 658 -37.95 -3.05 -29.93
N ASP A 659 -38.12 -1.71 -30.06
CA ASP A 659 -38.02 -1.04 -31.38
C ASP A 659 -38.28 0.50 -31.36
N LYS A 660 -37.97 1.17 -32.48
CA LYS A 660 -38.36 2.54 -32.88
C LYS A 660 -37.63 3.78 -32.26
N PRO A 661 -37.64 4.96 -32.92
CA PRO A 661 -36.37 5.50 -33.42
C PRO A 661 -35.98 6.89 -32.86
N ALA A 662 -34.74 7.29 -33.14
CA ALA A 662 -34.15 8.52 -32.66
C ALA A 662 -34.83 9.80 -33.20
N ALA A 663 -35.05 10.77 -32.31
CA ALA A 663 -35.33 12.16 -32.65
C ALA A 663 -34.21 13.06 -32.11
N THR A 664 -33.76 14.01 -32.94
CA THR A 664 -32.65 14.93 -32.66
C THR A 664 -32.96 15.89 -31.50
N PRO A 665 -32.02 16.15 -30.57
CA PRO A 665 -32.23 17.14 -29.51
C PRO A 665 -32.12 18.58 -30.06
N PRO A 666 -33.03 19.50 -29.70
CA PRO A 666 -32.87 20.93 -29.97
C PRO A 666 -31.90 21.58 -28.96
N ALA A 667 -31.19 22.62 -29.40
CA ALA A 667 -30.36 23.44 -28.52
C ALA A 667 -31.21 24.42 -27.70
N ALA A 668 -30.87 24.60 -26.40
CA ALA A 668 -31.42 25.66 -25.58
C ALA A 668 -30.41 26.18 -24.54
N THR A 669 -30.20 27.49 -24.61
CA THR A 669 -29.42 28.44 -23.81
C THR A 669 -29.57 28.33 -22.28
N PRO A 670 -28.55 28.68 -21.47
CA PRO A 670 -28.65 28.69 -19.99
C PRO A 670 -29.32 29.96 -19.44
N PRO A 671 -30.03 29.87 -18.29
CA PRO A 671 -30.32 31.00 -17.42
C PRO A 671 -29.29 31.14 -16.28
N ALA A 672 -29.16 32.35 -15.73
CA ALA A 672 -28.05 32.75 -14.87
C ALA A 672 -28.35 32.68 -13.35
N ALA A 673 -27.24 32.62 -12.61
CA ALA A 673 -26.95 33.17 -11.28
C ALA A 673 -28.10 33.52 -10.28
N THR A 674 -27.92 33.05 -9.04
CA THR A 674 -27.83 33.95 -7.87
C THR A 674 -26.84 33.37 -6.86
N SER A 675 -26.26 34.24 -6.03
CA SER A 675 -24.91 34.11 -5.51
C SER A 675 -24.80 33.82 -4.00
N GLU A 676 -23.71 33.12 -3.64
CA GLU A 676 -22.83 33.36 -2.49
C GLU A 676 -23.39 33.77 -1.11
N VAL A 677 -22.96 33.04 -0.06
CA VAL A 677 -22.47 33.68 1.17
C VAL A 677 -21.15 33.01 1.58
N GLN A 678 -20.15 33.83 1.87
CA GLN A 678 -18.79 33.42 2.25
C GLN A 678 -18.64 33.16 3.75
N SER A 679 -17.47 32.64 4.12
CA SER A 679 -16.94 32.53 5.48
C SER A 679 -17.09 33.81 6.32
N ALA A 680 -17.47 33.65 7.59
CA ALA A 680 -17.29 34.66 8.62
C ALA A 680 -16.62 34.06 9.86
N SER A 681 -15.44 34.57 10.21
CA SER A 681 -14.86 34.40 11.55
C SER A 681 -15.53 35.40 12.51
N ALA A 682 -15.76 34.97 13.75
CA ALA A 682 -16.34 35.82 14.79
C ALA A 682 -15.35 36.01 15.94
N ALA A 683 -14.58 37.10 15.89
CA ALA A 683 -13.92 37.66 17.05
C ALA A 683 -14.88 38.64 17.73
N ALA A 684 -15.18 38.41 19.02
CA ALA A 684 -16.05 39.30 19.79
C ALA A 684 -15.24 40.45 20.42
N GLY A 685 -15.49 41.68 19.98
CA GLY A 685 -15.01 42.91 20.60
C GLY A 685 -16.16 43.90 20.73
N VAL A 686 -16.51 44.27 21.96
CA VAL A 686 -17.57 45.26 22.24
C VAL A 686 -16.94 46.65 22.34
N ALA A 687 -17.56 47.63 21.68
CA ALA A 687 -17.15 49.03 21.74
C ALA A 687 -17.99 49.82 22.78
N MET A 688 -17.43 50.84 23.44
CA MET A 688 -17.41 52.22 22.94
C MET A 688 -17.14 53.28 24.04
N LYS A 689 -16.37 54.31 23.66
CA LYS A 689 -16.27 55.70 24.17
C LYS A 689 -15.27 56.07 25.31
N PRO A 690 -14.77 57.34 25.31
CA PRO A 690 -13.60 57.77 26.10
C PRO A 690 -13.86 58.93 27.09
N GLU A 691 -12.96 59.17 28.06
CA GLU A 691 -12.45 60.52 28.43
C GLU A 691 -11.30 60.49 29.47
N LYS A 692 -10.38 61.45 29.33
CA LYS A 692 -9.58 62.20 30.33
C LYS A 692 -8.56 61.55 31.30
N ASP A 693 -7.38 62.18 31.29
CA ASP A 693 -6.49 62.60 32.39
C ASP A 693 -6.09 61.61 33.51
N SER A 694 -4.80 61.25 33.57
CA SER A 694 -3.81 61.80 34.53
C SER A 694 -2.57 60.90 34.73
N SER A 695 -1.38 61.49 34.72
CA SER A 695 -0.14 60.95 35.30
C SER A 695 -0.11 61.25 36.81
N PRO A 696 0.65 60.54 37.68
CA PRO A 696 2.13 60.54 37.73
C PRO A 696 2.74 59.12 37.67
N ALA A 697 3.95 58.84 37.14
CA ALA A 697 5.32 59.35 37.38
C ALA A 697 6.13 58.54 38.44
N VAL A 698 7.47 58.74 38.45
CA VAL A 698 8.51 58.24 39.40
C VAL A 698 9.24 56.94 38.98
N THR A 699 10.27 57.04 38.12
CA THR A 699 11.76 56.95 38.38
C THR A 699 12.32 55.50 38.41
N GLU A 700 13.59 55.12 38.22
CA GLU A 700 14.92 55.72 37.87
C GLU A 700 15.86 54.53 37.43
N ALA A 701 17.08 54.62 36.85
CA ALA A 701 17.85 55.67 36.14
C ALA A 701 19.03 55.00 35.37
N ALA A 702 19.64 55.72 34.39
CA ALA A 702 21.04 55.59 33.91
C ALA A 702 21.49 54.24 33.27
N SER A 703 22.53 54.14 32.42
CA SER A 703 23.43 55.10 31.71
C SER A 703 24.03 54.35 30.50
N VAL A 704 23.99 54.84 29.25
CA VAL A 704 24.81 55.89 28.59
C VAL A 704 26.19 55.42 28.05
N ALA A 705 26.44 55.81 26.79
CA ALA A 705 27.69 55.82 26.00
C ALA A 705 28.29 54.45 25.58
N ALA A 706 28.56 54.09 24.30
CA ALA A 706 28.72 54.76 22.99
C ALA A 706 30.18 54.94 22.48
N ASP A 707 30.30 54.74 21.16
CA ASP A 707 31.24 55.35 20.22
C ASP A 707 32.75 54.92 20.25
N THR A 708 33.25 54.32 19.15
CA THR A 708 34.00 55.09 18.12
C THR A 708 34.54 54.28 16.91
N LYS A 709 34.09 54.70 15.71
CA LYS A 709 34.88 55.08 14.50
C LYS A 709 36.13 54.27 13.99
N ALA A 710 35.93 53.65 12.82
CA ALA A 710 36.33 54.16 11.47
C ALA A 710 37.64 53.74 10.73
N LYS A 711 37.50 53.72 9.38
CA LYS A 711 38.49 53.81 8.27
C LYS A 711 39.42 52.60 8.02
N ALA A 712 39.95 52.35 6.79
CA ALA A 712 39.57 52.70 5.41
C ALA A 712 40.52 51.98 4.39
N GLY A 713 40.10 51.80 3.13
CA GLY A 713 41.01 51.39 2.02
C GLY A 713 40.31 50.52 0.95
N LYS A 714 39.62 51.09 -0.04
CA LYS A 714 40.09 51.55 -1.38
C LYS A 714 40.53 50.44 -2.36
N SER A 715 39.77 50.32 -3.47
CA SER A 715 40.17 50.20 -4.89
C SER A 715 39.43 49.08 -5.67
N VAL A 716 39.11 49.20 -6.97
CA VAL A 716 38.59 50.35 -7.75
C VAL A 716 37.99 49.83 -9.08
N ASP A 717 36.91 50.47 -9.55
CA ASP A 717 36.43 50.61 -10.94
C ASP A 717 35.86 49.46 -11.82
N LYS A 718 34.59 49.71 -12.23
CA LYS A 718 34.05 49.76 -13.63
C LYS A 718 33.70 48.45 -14.35
N GLU A 719 32.71 48.33 -15.23
CA GLU A 719 31.59 49.09 -15.86
C GLU A 719 31.00 48.05 -16.86
N ALA A 720 29.77 48.06 -17.40
CA ALA A 720 28.63 48.98 -17.38
C ALA A 720 27.30 48.21 -17.63
N LYS A 721 26.16 48.88 -17.41
CA LYS A 721 24.85 48.60 -18.06
C LYS A 721 24.59 49.67 -19.13
N PRO A 722 23.72 49.42 -20.14
CA PRO A 722 22.30 49.88 -20.08
C PRO A 722 21.31 48.71 -20.31
N ALA A 723 20.08 48.68 -19.77
CA ALA A 723 18.88 49.49 -20.08
C ALA A 723 18.29 49.19 -21.50
N ASP A 724 16.98 49.04 -21.72
CA ASP A 724 15.82 49.40 -20.86
C ASP A 724 14.47 48.73 -21.29
N LYS A 725 13.46 48.81 -20.41
CA LYS A 725 11.97 48.77 -20.64
C LYS A 725 11.15 47.46 -20.79
N GLU A 726 10.50 47.11 -19.67
CA GLU A 726 9.04 47.01 -19.45
C GLU A 726 8.11 46.27 -20.46
N LYS A 727 7.46 45.16 -20.02
CA LYS A 727 6.09 45.20 -19.43
C LYS A 727 5.52 43.84 -18.98
N ASP A 728 4.84 43.90 -17.83
CA ASP A 728 3.58 43.23 -17.44
C ASP A 728 3.37 41.69 -17.47
N LYS A 729 2.85 41.22 -16.31
CA LYS A 729 1.96 40.07 -16.02
C LYS A 729 2.55 38.68 -15.71
N GLU A 730 2.49 38.40 -14.41
CA GLU A 730 1.88 37.22 -13.78
C GLU A 730 1.54 36.01 -14.68
N ASP A 731 2.21 34.89 -14.42
CA ASP A 731 1.56 33.58 -14.32
C ASP A 731 2.33 32.72 -13.30
N MET A 732 1.62 32.07 -12.37
CA MET A 732 2.23 31.21 -11.34
C MET A 732 2.48 29.80 -11.88
N GLU A 733 3.73 29.46 -12.16
CA GLU A 733 4.12 28.05 -12.38
C GLU A 733 3.83 27.20 -11.13
N LYS A 734 3.10 26.10 -11.33
CA LYS A 734 3.00 25.02 -10.34
C LYS A 734 4.19 24.07 -10.52
N THR A 735 4.83 23.72 -9.42
CA THR A 735 6.01 22.84 -9.42
C THR A 735 5.69 21.38 -9.81
N PRO A 736 6.65 20.61 -10.37
CA PRO A 736 6.39 19.25 -10.86
C PRO A 736 6.11 18.19 -9.78
N GLU A 737 6.47 18.43 -8.52
CA GLU A 737 6.52 17.41 -7.44
C GLU A 737 5.16 16.79 -7.07
N MET A 738 4.03 17.38 -7.47
CA MET A 738 2.69 16.84 -7.15
C MET A 738 2.13 15.84 -8.17
N VAL A 739 2.76 15.65 -9.34
CA VAL A 739 2.26 14.72 -10.36
C VAL A 739 2.80 13.29 -10.18
N GLU A 740 4.03 13.13 -9.68
CA GLU A 740 4.64 11.80 -9.50
C GLU A 740 3.97 10.97 -8.39
N ALA A 741 3.49 11.62 -7.32
CA ALA A 741 2.80 10.95 -6.22
C ALA A 741 1.49 10.26 -6.67
N GLU A 742 0.79 10.80 -7.67
CA GLU A 742 -0.44 10.22 -8.20
C GLU A 742 -0.17 9.13 -9.27
N MET A 743 0.97 9.20 -9.96
CA MET A 743 1.38 8.22 -10.97
C MET A 743 1.95 6.93 -10.36
N MET A 744 2.77 7.01 -9.30
CA MET A 744 3.31 5.81 -8.64
C MET A 744 2.22 4.90 -8.06
N GLY A 745 1.11 5.47 -7.57
CA GLY A 745 -0.03 4.71 -7.04
C GLY A 745 -0.74 3.81 -8.07
N LYS A 746 -0.60 4.07 -9.37
CA LYS A 746 -1.17 3.24 -10.45
C LYS A 746 -0.19 2.23 -11.05
N ALA A 747 1.11 2.50 -11.00
CA ALA A 747 2.14 1.66 -11.62
C ALA A 747 2.29 0.27 -10.95
N MET A 748 2.21 0.18 -9.62
CA MET A 748 2.40 -1.10 -8.90
C MET A 748 1.25 -2.12 -9.07
N MET A 749 0.13 -1.73 -9.68
CA MET A 749 -1.01 -2.62 -9.94
C MET A 749 -0.87 -3.46 -11.23
N GLY A 750 0.29 -3.42 -11.90
CA GLY A 750 0.56 -4.16 -13.14
C GLY A 750 1.01 -5.61 -12.96
N GLY A 751 1.77 -5.92 -11.90
CA GLY A 751 2.49 -7.19 -11.76
C GLY A 751 1.69 -8.40 -11.24
N LEU A 752 0.46 -8.18 -10.75
CA LEU A 752 -0.37 -9.19 -10.07
C LEU A 752 -1.54 -9.73 -10.90
N MET A 753 -1.54 -9.56 -12.23
CA MET A 753 -2.52 -10.22 -13.11
C MET A 753 -2.11 -11.64 -13.53
N GLY A 754 -1.77 -12.46 -12.53
CA GLY A 754 -1.93 -13.91 -12.57
C GLY A 754 -3.15 -14.25 -11.72
N ASP A 755 -4.09 -15.03 -12.26
CA ASP A 755 -5.41 -15.28 -11.65
C ASP A 755 -6.25 -14.02 -11.36
N LYS A 756 -7.06 -13.64 -12.35
CA LYS A 756 -8.47 -13.31 -12.04
C LYS A 756 -9.18 -14.61 -11.57
N ARG A 757 -8.81 -15.11 -10.39
CA ARG A 757 -9.72 -15.89 -9.55
C ARG A 757 -11.02 -15.10 -9.45
N GLY A 758 -12.16 -15.79 -9.46
CA GLY A 758 -13.48 -15.18 -9.26
C GLY A 758 -13.69 -14.67 -7.84
N GLY A 759 -12.84 -13.75 -7.36
CA GLY A 759 -13.09 -12.94 -6.17
C GLY A 759 -14.33 -12.10 -6.45
N GLY A 760 -15.42 -12.40 -5.74
CA GLY A 760 -16.76 -12.04 -6.18
C GLY A 760 -16.98 -10.55 -6.38
N LYS A 761 -17.83 -10.21 -7.36
CA LYS A 761 -18.76 -9.08 -7.24
C LYS A 761 -19.80 -9.43 -6.17
N GLY A 762 -19.33 -9.50 -4.94
CA GLY A 762 -20.07 -9.83 -3.75
C GLY A 762 -19.28 -9.28 -2.59
N GLY A 763 -19.72 -8.14 -2.07
CA GLY A 763 -19.50 -7.88 -0.64
C GLY A 763 -20.04 -9.06 0.16
N PRO A 764 -19.58 -9.26 1.41
CA PRO A 764 -20.14 -10.33 2.25
C PRO A 764 -21.66 -10.24 2.21
N ALA A 765 -22.32 -11.36 1.87
CA ALA A 765 -23.77 -11.39 1.73
C ALA A 765 -24.39 -10.77 2.99
N PRO A 766 -25.30 -9.78 2.87
CA PRO A 766 -25.74 -8.99 4.01
C PRO A 766 -26.29 -9.94 5.07
N VAL A 767 -25.67 -9.92 6.25
CA VAL A 767 -26.03 -10.80 7.34
C VAL A 767 -27.43 -10.42 7.77
N LYS A 768 -28.42 -11.24 7.40
CA LYS A 768 -29.82 -10.95 7.72
C LYS A 768 -30.04 -11.09 9.23
N TYR A 769 -30.48 -9.99 9.83
CA TYR A 769 -30.97 -9.90 11.19
C TYR A 769 -32.31 -9.14 11.17
N GLU A 770 -33.17 -9.40 12.15
CA GLU A 770 -34.35 -8.57 12.40
C GLU A 770 -34.07 -7.75 13.66
N PRO A 771 -33.97 -6.40 13.57
CA PRO A 771 -33.62 -5.58 14.72
C PRO A 771 -34.68 -5.63 15.82
N THR A 772 -34.32 -6.10 17.01
CA THR A 772 -35.21 -6.18 18.17
C THR A 772 -35.12 -4.93 19.04
N ALA A 773 -36.15 -4.66 19.86
CA ALA A 773 -36.12 -3.56 20.84
C ALA A 773 -34.88 -3.64 21.77
N TRP A 774 -34.55 -4.86 22.19
CA TRP A 774 -33.38 -5.14 23.04
C TRP A 774 -32.05 -5.00 22.31
N GLY A 775 -31.98 -5.41 21.04
CA GLY A 775 -30.80 -5.19 20.21
C GLY A 775 -30.57 -3.71 19.88
N ARG A 776 -31.64 -2.96 19.58
CA ARG A 776 -31.60 -1.49 19.48
C ARG A 776 -31.04 -0.86 20.77
N TYR A 777 -31.53 -1.28 21.94
CA TYR A 777 -31.05 -0.77 23.23
C TYR A 777 -29.59 -1.17 23.51
N ALA A 778 -29.20 -2.42 23.23
CA ALA A 778 -27.82 -2.89 23.32
C ALA A 778 -26.88 -2.04 22.45
N LYS A 779 -27.27 -1.75 21.20
CA LYS A 779 -26.53 -0.89 20.26
C LYS A 779 -26.33 0.53 20.80
N VAL A 780 -27.33 1.11 21.45
CA VAL A 780 -27.19 2.42 22.12
C VAL A 780 -26.09 2.38 23.18
N LEU A 781 -26.08 1.38 24.07
CA LEU A 781 -25.08 1.23 25.12
C LEU A 781 -23.68 0.96 24.57
N LEU A 782 -23.55 0.04 23.61
CA LEU A 782 -22.29 -0.26 22.91
C LEU A 782 -21.74 0.93 22.10
N SER A 783 -22.59 1.88 21.72
CA SER A 783 -22.17 3.12 21.06
C SER A 783 -21.74 4.22 22.05
N SER A 784 -21.98 4.07 23.36
CA SER A 784 -21.78 5.16 24.33
C SER A 784 -20.32 5.53 24.54
N SER A 785 -20.07 6.73 25.06
CA SER A 785 -18.72 7.15 25.49
C SER A 785 -18.21 6.34 26.68
N GLU A 786 -19.08 5.81 27.56
CA GLU A 786 -18.66 4.94 28.66
C GLU A 786 -18.17 3.56 28.17
N PHE A 787 -18.61 3.10 27.00
CA PHE A 787 -18.11 1.86 26.39
C PHE A 787 -16.80 2.07 25.62
N VAL A 788 -16.71 3.14 24.83
CA VAL A 788 -15.57 3.40 23.93
C VAL A 788 -14.30 3.84 24.68
N PHE A 789 -14.44 4.36 25.89
CA PHE A 789 -13.33 4.76 26.75
C PHE A 789 -13.19 3.81 27.93
N ILE A 790 -11.98 3.28 28.13
CA ILE A 790 -11.62 2.43 29.26
C ILE A 790 -11.80 3.21 30.58
N LYS A 791 -12.31 2.52 31.60
CA LYS A 791 -12.56 3.04 32.95
C LYS A 791 -11.29 3.27 33.75
#